data_AF-A0AA36HX70-F1
#
_entry.id   AF-A0AA36HX70-F1
#
_cell.length_a   1.000
_cell.length_b   1.000
_cell.length_c   1.000
_cell.angle_alpha   90.00
_cell.angle_beta   90.00
_cell.angle_gamma   90.00
#
_symmetry.space_group_name_H-M   'P 1'
#
loop_
_entity.id
_entity.type
_entity.pdbx_description
1 polymer ?
#
loop_
_entity_poly.entity_id
_entity_poly.type
_entity_poly.pdbx_seq_one_letter_code
_entity_poly.pdbx_strand_id
1 'polypeptide(L)'
;MWPKKMVAMVMLWSLSNAMALEHRPLGELTALQLPWQTSQSWSLNTFNVPSFLAGLTVGIICAVVGFGFLTDRLSLPATAEKEFEPAHSGTPEYTASTESARVDARGADGADESLHLFGPRCAWLVAMLCVQSTSSLILDSFSGLMQRHQFLTFFLTMLVGLGGNAGGQSVVLTVRRLALGNSVKVSEQAHVGMMLLLVMAPLAFVRAFLQQTPWLECLTVGASAAVITVLATIVGTALPKLLWFFRVDPAHGAVGVQVLMDIAGIAIVCGLGYVILEDVQMQTARQKVQKVLSADTNKFSADDWAEVLDCLGGCPPEVAAALRDLQKSRSLDNAAFLDEIFGPEKSTGCALRIIQITDVYILDNFPSLRTLIQKKEAELKARFGGESRCISMLTGDFLAPYLLSSIDRGTGMIRMLNETPINYVTWGNHEADLSHEDVMCRVEEYEGVWINSNMQSHESFKKCKCQKDVEIIELRKGDKVHRVGLVGVLSGEPSLYKPGAFGGATIEDPWKTLAHYKKSLQKEQCDLVIPLCHLYENQDEITCKNFDFPVVLSGHDHHIVDRIVDGTRILKPGSDGHYAVMLDIIWDGSDGPKIEAELLKVADFEADALLAEHVKEVYSTLDHLRYTQVVKVPKAYRPLSSVNSRGSCTSAARFFCTEIRNALNLDCLEDSPHCDCVVINGGNFRGERDYKDVRRLSLEDLKSEIDESVEIVVAELPGWILQGLRETWKVVSGAWMQHDDGIEVDDRGHVVSVAGKALDEDGTYRIGTTRRFGIQLMSSVASYWEQRPELRPHPESAVPVHSLLLHYWAEKVWVRIWAFLDKDGNGRIDPEEIQALDRTGDGELDQDDDIMCAVKSVANLETFEGEYTLTDLVMKVAGHRGQGTLTLREINHRRRHRRKQLKEARTRESQFPAELLPDGHVQDQQNV
;
A
#
# COMPACT_ATOMS: atom_id res chain seq x y z
N MET A 1 14.58 25.06 28.71
CA MET A 1 13.35 24.78 27.91
C MET A 1 13.47 25.06 26.40
N TRP A 2 14.58 25.63 25.91
CA TRP A 2 14.78 25.94 24.49
C TRP A 2 15.17 24.77 23.55
N PRO A 3 15.94 23.73 23.96
CA PRO A 3 16.34 22.66 23.03
C PRO A 3 15.19 21.74 22.62
N LYS A 4 14.18 21.57 23.49
CA LYS A 4 13.06 20.66 23.26
C LYS A 4 12.06 21.18 22.22
N LYS A 5 11.90 22.51 22.10
CA LYS A 5 10.97 23.12 21.13
C LYS A 5 11.54 23.12 19.71
N MET A 6 12.85 23.29 19.56
CA MET A 6 13.51 23.26 18.24
C MET A 6 13.58 21.84 17.66
N VAL A 7 13.90 20.83 18.49
CA VAL A 7 13.90 19.41 18.08
C VAL A 7 12.47 18.94 17.76
N ALA A 8 11.46 19.37 18.53
CA ALA A 8 10.07 19.08 18.21
C ALA A 8 9.60 19.77 16.91
N MET A 9 10.08 20.98 16.63
CA MET A 9 9.76 21.71 15.39
C MET A 9 10.38 21.07 14.15
N VAL A 10 11.65 20.63 14.24
CA VAL A 10 12.32 19.93 13.13
C VAL A 10 11.63 18.59 12.86
N MET A 11 11.27 17.84 13.90
CA MET A 11 10.49 16.60 13.77
C MET A 11 9.10 16.84 13.16
N LEU A 12 8.33 17.82 13.64
CA LEU A 12 6.98 18.13 13.16
C LEU A 12 6.97 18.65 11.72
N TRP A 13 8.02 19.35 11.31
CA TRP A 13 8.10 19.95 9.98
C TRP A 13 8.72 18.99 8.95
N SER A 14 9.64 18.10 9.36
CA SER A 14 10.09 16.96 8.56
C SER A 14 8.96 15.97 8.26
N LEU A 15 8.05 15.75 9.22
CA LEU A 15 6.79 15.03 9.01
C LEU A 15 5.88 15.72 7.99
N SER A 16 5.83 17.07 7.99
CA SER A 16 5.04 17.84 7.03
C SER A 16 5.60 17.81 5.60
N ASN A 17 6.92 17.67 5.42
CA ASN A 17 7.55 17.66 4.10
C ASN A 17 7.64 16.26 3.47
N ALA A 18 7.65 15.20 4.29
CA ALA A 18 7.41 13.84 3.78
C ALA A 18 6.02 13.72 3.11
N MET A 19 5.07 14.58 3.48
CA MET A 19 3.74 14.66 2.88
C MET A 19 3.64 15.58 1.64
N ALA A 20 4.70 16.33 1.28
CA ALA A 20 4.64 17.36 0.24
C ALA A 20 5.27 16.96 -1.12
N LEU A 21 5.73 15.72 -1.27
CA LEU A 21 6.35 15.20 -2.50
C LEU A 21 5.37 14.55 -3.49
N GLU A 22 4.06 14.62 -3.26
CA GLU A 22 3.04 14.21 -4.24
C GLU A 22 2.22 15.42 -4.72
N HIS A 23 2.47 15.86 -5.96
CA HIS A 23 1.74 16.93 -6.61
C HIS A 23 0.30 16.50 -7.00
N ARG A 24 -0.73 17.12 -6.41
CA ARG A 24 -2.10 17.22 -6.96
C ARG A 24 -2.71 18.63 -6.76
N PRO A 25 -3.64 19.10 -7.63
CA PRO A 25 -4.11 20.48 -7.66
C PRO A 25 -5.21 20.82 -6.62
N LEU A 26 -5.32 22.12 -6.30
CA LEU A 26 -5.97 22.76 -5.14
C LEU A 26 -7.52 22.72 -5.06
N GLY A 27 -8.20 21.74 -5.68
CA GLY A 27 -9.67 21.61 -5.64
C GLY A 27 -10.23 20.56 -4.64
N GLU A 28 -9.38 19.71 -4.07
CA GLU A 28 -9.78 18.49 -3.34
C GLU A 28 -9.16 18.41 -1.93
N LEU A 29 -9.35 19.42 -1.08
CA LEU A 29 -8.74 19.48 0.26
C LEU A 29 -9.76 19.67 1.41
N THR A 30 -10.84 18.89 1.40
CA THR A 30 -11.71 18.73 2.59
C THR A 30 -11.90 17.28 3.03
N ALA A 31 -11.16 16.31 2.47
CA ALA A 31 -11.26 14.92 2.91
C ALA A 31 -9.91 14.21 2.75
N LEU A 32 -9.07 14.24 3.79
CA LEU A 32 -8.01 13.24 3.96
C LEU A 32 -7.60 13.18 5.43
N GLN A 33 -7.98 12.06 6.05
CA GLN A 33 -7.65 11.67 7.41
C GLN A 33 -6.19 11.16 7.45
N LEU A 34 -5.47 11.61 8.47
CA LEU A 34 -4.13 11.15 8.86
C LEU A 34 -4.16 9.68 9.33
N PRO A 35 -3.23 8.82 8.92
CA PRO A 35 -3.09 7.47 9.48
C PRO A 35 -2.30 7.54 10.80
N TRP A 36 -3.01 7.58 11.93
CA TRP A 36 -2.45 7.20 13.23
C TRP A 36 -2.93 5.78 13.56
N GLN A 37 -2.25 4.75 13.04
CA GLN A 37 -2.18 3.41 13.65
C GLN A 37 -1.33 2.48 12.77
N THR A 38 -0.15 2.10 13.28
CA THR A 38 0.31 0.70 13.30
C THR A 38 1.50 0.59 14.24
N SER A 39 1.40 -0.40 15.11
CA SER A 39 2.41 -0.85 16.05
C SER A 39 3.58 -1.50 15.32
N GLN A 40 4.52 -0.70 14.80
CA GLN A 40 5.88 -1.20 14.61
C GLN A 40 6.55 -1.23 15.98
N SER A 41 7.00 -2.40 16.44
CA SER A 41 8.03 -2.45 17.47
C SER A 41 9.31 -1.91 16.85
N TRP A 42 9.71 -0.71 17.26
CA TRP A 42 10.97 -0.09 16.85
C TRP A 42 12.12 -0.93 17.41
N SER A 43 12.66 -1.86 16.62
CA SER A 43 13.92 -2.51 16.97
C SER A 43 15.03 -1.46 16.75
N LEU A 44 15.79 -1.16 17.82
CA LEU A 44 16.88 -0.18 17.80
C LEU A 44 18.06 -0.56 16.87
N ASN A 45 17.99 -1.70 16.17
CA ASN A 45 19.07 -2.25 15.33
C ASN A 45 18.90 -2.02 13.81
N THR A 46 17.76 -1.50 13.34
CA THR A 46 17.52 -1.20 11.91
C THR A 46 17.52 0.29 11.58
N PHE A 47 17.83 1.15 12.56
CA PHE A 47 17.99 2.57 12.29
C PHE A 47 19.34 2.78 11.59
N ASN A 48 19.33 2.86 10.25
CA ASN A 48 20.46 3.41 9.50
C ASN A 48 20.48 4.93 9.76
N VAL A 49 20.85 5.31 10.99
CA VAL A 49 21.02 6.67 11.49
C VAL A 49 21.78 7.51 10.45
N PRO A 50 22.82 6.99 9.77
CA PRO A 50 23.46 7.68 8.66
C PRO A 50 22.55 8.16 7.53
N SER A 51 21.78 7.26 6.92
CA SER A 51 20.93 7.56 5.75
C SER A 51 19.77 8.48 6.13
N PHE A 52 19.22 8.30 7.33
CA PHE A 52 18.20 9.19 7.89
C PHE A 52 18.74 10.61 8.08
N LEU A 53 19.95 10.76 8.62
CA LEU A 53 20.55 12.07 8.86
C LEU A 53 20.98 12.79 7.56
N ALA A 54 21.43 12.04 6.53
CA ALA A 54 21.71 12.60 5.21
C ALA A 54 20.43 13.10 4.52
N GLY A 55 19.37 12.29 4.52
CA GLY A 55 18.05 12.68 4.01
C GLY A 55 17.43 13.86 4.77
N LEU A 56 17.58 13.90 6.09
CA LEU A 56 17.16 15.01 6.94
C LEU A 56 17.87 16.31 6.55
N THR A 57 19.18 16.27 6.28
CA THR A 57 19.95 17.46 5.93
C THR A 57 19.55 18.02 4.56
N VAL A 58 19.38 17.16 3.55
CA VAL A 58 18.87 17.59 2.23
C VAL A 58 17.47 18.19 2.37
N GLY A 59 16.60 17.58 3.17
CA GLY A 59 15.28 18.11 3.50
C GLY A 59 15.33 19.49 4.16
N ILE A 60 16.28 19.72 5.08
CA ILE A 60 16.51 21.04 5.73
C ILE A 60 16.98 22.09 4.71
N ILE A 61 17.81 21.73 3.73
CA ILE A 61 18.25 22.70 2.72
C ILE A 61 17.09 23.10 1.81
N CYS A 62 16.31 22.12 1.33
CA CYS A 62 15.11 22.38 0.54
C CYS A 62 14.09 23.24 1.31
N ALA A 63 13.99 23.04 2.64
CA ALA A 63 13.20 23.87 3.54
C ALA A 63 13.56 25.34 3.50
N VAL A 64 14.86 25.59 3.75
CA VAL A 64 15.41 26.92 3.89
C VAL A 64 15.22 27.65 2.56
N VAL A 65 15.55 27.01 1.45
CA VAL A 65 15.37 27.55 0.11
C VAL A 65 13.89 27.83 -0.20
N GLY A 66 13.00 26.86 0.03
CA GLY A 66 11.57 26.98 -0.23
C GLY A 66 10.92 28.12 0.58
N PHE A 67 11.24 28.20 1.88
CA PHE A 67 10.81 29.32 2.73
C PHE A 67 11.36 30.66 2.23
N GLY A 68 12.62 30.70 1.80
CA GLY A 68 13.24 31.88 1.22
C GLY A 68 12.48 32.43 0.02
N PHE A 69 12.10 31.57 -0.93
CA PHE A 69 11.32 31.98 -2.11
C PHE A 69 9.83 32.26 -1.79
N LEU A 70 9.25 31.58 -0.80
CA LEU A 70 7.89 31.85 -0.33
C LEU A 70 7.79 33.27 0.28
N THR A 71 8.76 33.66 1.11
CA THR A 71 8.81 35.01 1.69
C THR A 71 9.05 36.10 0.66
N ASP A 72 9.70 35.80 -0.48
CA ASP A 72 9.83 36.72 -1.61
C ASP A 72 8.48 36.99 -2.30
N ARG A 73 7.59 35.99 -2.38
CA ARG A 73 6.27 36.11 -3.00
C ARG A 73 5.23 36.79 -2.10
N LEU A 74 5.31 36.55 -0.79
CA LEU A 74 4.26 36.99 0.15
C LEU A 74 4.30 38.49 0.51
N SER A 75 5.31 39.26 0.08
CA SER A 75 5.44 40.71 0.31
C SER A 75 4.89 41.12 1.68
N LEU A 76 5.38 40.50 2.76
CA LEU A 76 4.87 40.78 4.11
C LEU A 76 4.96 42.29 4.35
N PRO A 77 3.84 42.98 4.62
CA PRO A 77 3.82 44.42 4.76
C PRO A 77 4.68 44.84 5.95
N ALA A 78 5.44 45.92 5.79
CA ALA A 78 6.25 46.59 6.81
C ALA A 78 5.45 47.13 8.02
N THR A 79 4.18 46.75 8.18
CA THR A 79 3.28 47.23 9.23
C THR A 79 3.14 46.27 10.40
N ALA A 80 3.78 45.08 10.37
CA ALA A 80 3.98 44.26 11.57
C ALA A 80 5.24 44.65 12.37
N GLU A 81 5.92 45.75 11.98
CA GLU A 81 7.18 46.23 12.57
C GLU A 81 7.00 47.17 13.78
N LYS A 82 5.81 47.26 14.40
CA LYS A 82 5.56 48.21 15.51
C LYS A 82 5.29 47.61 16.89
N GLU A 83 5.44 46.31 17.09
CA GLU A 83 5.42 45.71 18.44
C GLU A 83 6.66 44.85 18.67
N PHE A 84 7.81 45.49 18.75
CA PHE A 84 8.97 44.91 19.43
C PHE A 84 9.81 46.03 20.03
N GLU A 85 9.55 46.36 21.29
CA GLU A 85 10.55 47.05 22.10
C GLU A 85 11.74 46.10 22.28
N PRO A 86 12.97 46.51 21.92
CA PRO A 86 14.15 45.78 22.33
C PRO A 86 14.25 45.93 23.85
N ALA A 87 14.28 44.80 24.56
CA ALA A 87 14.68 44.82 25.96
C ALA A 87 16.11 45.39 26.02
N HIS A 88 16.19 46.63 26.55
CA HIS A 88 17.38 47.43 26.81
C HIS A 88 18.01 48.18 25.63
N SER A 89 17.41 49.31 25.25
CA SER A 89 18.18 50.50 24.83
C SER A 89 18.13 51.56 25.94
N GLY A 90 19.04 51.46 26.92
CA GLY A 90 19.40 52.64 27.71
C GLY A 90 20.30 53.52 26.86
N THR A 91 19.74 54.45 26.09
CA THR A 91 20.51 55.55 25.51
C THR A 91 20.75 56.60 26.59
N PRO A 92 22.00 56.92 26.99
CA PRO A 92 22.25 58.18 27.66
C PRO A 92 22.20 59.29 26.62
N GLU A 93 21.37 60.31 26.88
CA GLU A 93 21.42 61.60 26.19
C GLU A 93 22.85 62.15 26.19
N TYR A 94 23.40 62.40 25.01
CA TYR A 94 24.62 63.17 24.86
C TYR A 94 24.26 64.66 24.79
N THR A 95 24.09 65.29 25.96
CA THR A 95 24.30 66.73 26.09
C THR A 95 25.63 66.96 26.78
N ALA A 96 26.47 67.76 26.12
CA ALA A 96 27.86 67.94 26.46
C ALA A 96 28.03 68.60 27.84
N SER A 97 28.75 67.96 28.75
CA SER A 97 29.61 68.66 29.69
C SER A 97 30.74 67.77 30.22
N THR A 98 31.91 68.40 30.22
CA THR A 98 33.25 68.04 30.66
C THR A 98 33.34 67.29 31.99
N GLU A 99 34.24 66.31 31.99
CA GLU A 99 35.24 65.99 33.03
C GLU A 99 34.84 65.74 34.49
N SER A 100 35.46 64.67 35.01
CA SER A 100 35.64 64.32 36.42
C SER A 100 34.45 63.66 37.14
N ALA A 101 34.54 62.34 37.34
CA ALA A 101 34.68 61.76 38.69
C ALA A 101 34.58 60.23 38.66
N ARG A 102 35.67 59.60 39.12
CA ARG A 102 35.75 58.35 39.89
C ARG A 102 35.48 57.01 39.19
N VAL A 103 36.61 56.49 38.73
CA VAL A 103 37.15 55.14 39.03
C VAL A 103 36.67 54.52 40.36
N ASP A 104 36.56 53.18 40.34
CA ASP A 104 36.31 52.18 41.40
C ASP A 104 34.85 51.68 41.46
N ALA A 105 34.52 50.44 41.09
CA ALA A 105 35.22 49.19 41.41
C ALA A 105 35.21 48.18 40.24
N ARG A 106 36.39 47.64 39.90
CA ARG A 106 36.54 46.42 39.11
C ARG A 106 36.74 45.24 40.06
N GLY A 107 36.07 44.12 39.77
CA GLY A 107 36.52 42.80 40.21
C GLY A 107 35.47 41.91 40.85
N ALA A 108 34.41 41.56 40.11
CA ALA A 108 33.60 40.36 40.40
C ALA A 108 32.66 39.94 39.26
N ASP A 109 32.24 40.84 38.36
CA ASP A 109 31.11 40.56 37.45
C ASP A 109 31.48 40.03 36.04
N GLY A 110 32.75 40.07 35.64
CA GLY A 110 33.15 39.68 34.27
C GLY A 110 33.21 38.16 34.02
N ALA A 111 33.36 37.35 35.08
CA ALA A 111 33.42 35.89 34.95
C ALA A 111 32.01 35.30 34.73
N ASP A 112 31.00 35.79 35.45
CA ASP A 112 29.61 35.34 35.30
C ASP A 112 29.05 35.72 33.92
N GLU A 113 29.35 36.91 33.40
CA GLU A 113 28.91 37.32 32.05
C GLU A 113 29.52 36.40 30.97
N SER A 114 30.79 36.01 31.11
CA SER A 114 31.47 35.09 30.19
C SER A 114 30.93 33.65 30.24
N LEU A 115 30.55 33.15 31.42
CA LEU A 115 29.96 31.81 31.63
C LEU A 115 28.52 31.74 31.13
N HIS A 116 27.74 32.81 31.29
CA HIS A 116 26.38 32.91 30.75
C HIS A 116 26.34 32.92 29.21
N LEU A 117 27.37 33.45 28.55
CA LEU A 117 27.56 33.39 27.09
C LEU A 117 28.14 32.05 26.61
N PHE A 118 28.89 31.33 27.45
CA PHE A 118 29.53 30.06 27.11
C PHE A 118 28.54 28.93 26.86
N GLY A 119 27.57 28.72 27.75
CA GLY A 119 26.61 27.61 27.68
C GLY A 119 25.82 27.55 26.37
N PRO A 120 25.11 28.62 25.96
CA PRO A 120 24.35 28.65 24.72
C PRO A 120 25.20 28.47 23.46
N ARG A 121 26.40 29.07 23.42
CA ARG A 121 27.34 28.94 22.29
C ARG A 121 27.88 27.51 22.18
N CYS A 122 28.25 26.90 23.31
CA CYS A 122 28.70 25.51 23.36
C CYS A 122 27.60 24.56 22.88
N ALA A 123 26.36 24.74 23.35
CA ALA A 123 25.22 23.93 22.92
C ALA A 123 24.95 24.06 21.41
N TRP A 124 25.06 25.28 20.86
CA TRP A 124 24.89 25.53 19.42
C TRP A 124 26.01 24.88 18.60
N LEU A 125 27.27 25.03 19.01
CA LEU A 125 28.42 24.45 18.31
C LEU A 125 28.40 22.92 18.35
N VAL A 126 28.04 22.30 19.47
CA VAL A 126 27.88 20.85 19.59
C VAL A 126 26.76 20.34 18.69
N ALA A 127 25.61 21.03 18.65
CA ALA A 127 24.53 20.67 17.75
C ALA A 127 24.96 20.75 16.28
N MET A 128 25.68 21.81 15.91
CA MET A 128 26.23 21.98 14.56
C MET A 128 27.26 20.90 14.20
N LEU A 129 28.12 20.50 15.14
CA LEU A 129 29.09 19.43 14.93
C LEU A 129 28.40 18.08 14.67
N CYS A 130 27.33 17.76 15.40
CA CYS A 130 26.55 16.54 15.17
C CYS A 130 25.93 16.54 13.76
N VAL A 131 25.39 17.67 13.30
CA VAL A 131 24.85 17.79 11.94
C VAL A 131 25.96 17.68 10.90
N GLN A 132 27.10 18.34 11.11
CA GLN A 132 28.25 18.30 10.20
C GLN A 132 28.85 16.90 10.04
N SER A 133 28.78 16.05 11.08
CA SER A 133 29.28 14.66 11.02
C SER A 133 28.58 13.78 9.97
N THR A 134 27.42 14.21 9.46
CA THR A 134 26.71 13.50 8.39
C THR A 134 27.46 13.52 7.06
N SER A 135 28.35 14.50 6.85
CA SER A 135 29.16 14.61 5.63
C SER A 135 30.06 13.40 5.39
N SER A 136 30.57 12.73 6.44
CA SER A 136 31.44 11.56 6.29
C SER A 136 30.71 10.33 5.74
N LEU A 137 29.40 10.23 5.97
CA LEU A 137 28.57 9.12 5.52
C LEU A 137 28.27 9.22 4.02
N ILE A 138 28.12 10.46 3.52
CA ILE A 138 28.04 10.73 2.08
C ILE A 138 29.35 10.31 1.42
N LEU A 139 30.49 10.70 1.99
CA LEU A 139 31.80 10.28 1.45
C LEU A 139 31.99 8.76 1.46
N ASP A 140 31.55 8.07 2.52
CA ASP A 140 31.62 6.61 2.61
C ASP A 140 30.77 5.93 1.51
N SER A 141 29.56 6.45 1.27
CA SER A 141 28.65 5.98 0.21
C SER A 141 29.24 6.13 -1.19
N PHE A 142 30.10 7.13 -1.41
CA PHE A 142 30.80 7.38 -2.68
C PHE A 142 32.28 6.99 -2.65
N SER A 143 32.70 6.14 -1.70
CA SER A 143 34.10 5.74 -1.53
C SER A 143 34.70 5.14 -2.80
N GLY A 144 33.94 4.35 -3.56
CA GLY A 144 34.37 3.79 -4.85
C GLY A 144 34.63 4.85 -5.93
N LEU A 145 33.85 5.93 -5.97
CA LEU A 145 34.08 7.07 -6.88
C LEU A 145 35.38 7.80 -6.50
N MET A 146 35.57 8.06 -5.19
CA MET A 146 36.73 8.77 -4.69
C MET A 146 38.04 7.99 -4.86
N GLN A 147 37.99 6.65 -4.80
CA GLN A 147 39.13 5.78 -5.10
C GLN A 147 39.53 5.82 -6.58
N ARG A 148 38.55 5.85 -7.49
CA ARG A 148 38.78 5.91 -8.94
C ARG A 148 39.24 7.29 -9.41
N HIS A 149 38.67 8.35 -8.83
CA HIS A 149 38.94 9.75 -9.18
C HIS A 149 39.57 10.49 -8.00
N GLN A 150 40.76 10.04 -7.59
CA GLN A 150 41.43 10.53 -6.39
C GLN A 150 41.65 12.05 -6.38
N PHE A 151 41.82 12.66 -7.56
CA PHE A 151 42.03 14.11 -7.69
C PHE A 151 40.86 14.95 -7.16
N LEU A 152 39.62 14.45 -7.19
CA LEU A 152 38.46 15.15 -6.63
C LEU A 152 38.62 15.42 -5.12
N THR A 153 39.28 14.51 -4.40
CA THR A 153 39.57 14.65 -2.96
C THR A 153 40.39 15.91 -2.67
N PHE A 154 41.32 16.26 -3.56
CA PHE A 154 42.19 17.43 -3.39
C PHE A 154 41.45 18.76 -3.53
N PHE A 155 40.28 18.76 -4.17
CA PHE A 155 39.47 19.95 -4.38
C PHE A 155 38.27 20.04 -3.43
N LEU A 156 37.96 18.96 -2.70
CA LEU A 156 36.79 18.86 -1.83
C LEU A 156 36.74 19.98 -0.77
N THR A 157 37.84 20.18 -0.06
CA THR A 157 37.94 21.20 1.01
C THR A 157 37.85 22.62 0.47
N MET A 158 38.38 22.85 -0.74
CA MET A 158 38.26 24.14 -1.42
C MET A 158 36.81 24.42 -1.85
N LEU A 159 36.13 23.44 -2.44
CA LEU A 159 34.76 23.60 -2.94
C LEU A 159 33.77 23.80 -1.79
N VAL A 160 33.92 23.03 -0.72
CA VAL A 160 33.18 23.23 0.53
C VAL A 160 33.46 24.62 1.14
N GLY A 161 34.74 25.01 1.23
CA GLY A 161 35.13 26.32 1.73
C GLY A 161 34.60 27.49 0.89
N LEU A 162 34.51 27.32 -0.43
CA LEU A 162 33.89 28.29 -1.34
C LEU A 162 32.42 28.53 -0.98
N GLY A 163 31.67 27.45 -0.75
CA GLY A 163 30.26 27.52 -0.34
C GLY A 163 30.07 28.23 1.00
N GLY A 164 30.87 27.88 2.00
CA GLY A 164 30.84 28.54 3.31
C GLY A 164 31.15 30.03 3.26
N ASN A 165 32.19 30.43 2.50
CA ASN A 165 32.59 31.82 2.34
C ASN A 165 31.54 32.65 1.57
N ALA A 166 31.05 32.15 0.44
CA ALA A 166 30.04 32.83 -0.36
C ALA A 166 28.73 32.99 0.41
N GLY A 167 28.30 31.92 1.10
CA GLY A 167 27.09 31.93 1.91
C GLY A 167 27.22 32.83 3.14
N GLY A 168 28.37 32.82 3.82
CA GLY A 168 28.65 33.71 4.94
C GLY A 168 28.61 35.20 4.56
N GLN A 169 29.13 35.56 3.37
CA GLN A 169 28.99 36.92 2.84
C GLN A 169 27.52 37.31 2.63
N SER A 170 26.71 36.41 2.06
CA SER A 170 25.27 36.61 1.91
C SER A 170 24.53 36.73 3.25
N VAL A 171 24.94 35.97 4.28
CA VAL A 171 24.38 36.09 5.64
C VAL A 171 24.62 37.47 6.21
N VAL A 172 25.87 37.95 6.21
CA VAL A 172 26.23 39.25 6.81
C VAL A 172 25.44 40.38 6.16
N LEU A 173 25.33 40.37 4.82
CA LEU A 173 24.54 41.35 4.08
C LEU A 173 23.05 41.29 4.43
N THR A 174 22.50 40.09 4.55
CA THR A 174 21.09 39.88 4.86
C THR A 174 20.76 40.31 6.28
N VAL A 175 21.56 39.89 7.28
CA VAL A 175 21.38 40.29 8.68
C VAL A 175 21.47 41.81 8.83
N ARG A 176 22.43 42.45 8.17
CA ARG A 176 22.58 43.91 8.19
C ARG A 176 21.37 44.63 7.59
N ARG A 177 20.82 44.13 6.48
CA ARG A 177 19.64 44.72 5.84
C ARG A 177 18.38 44.52 6.66
N LEU A 178 18.20 43.33 7.25
CA LEU A 178 17.10 43.04 8.18
C LEU A 178 17.15 43.97 9.41
N ALA A 179 18.34 44.18 9.98
CA ALA A 179 18.52 45.10 11.12
C ALA A 179 18.23 46.58 10.78
N LEU A 180 18.31 46.96 9.49
CA LEU A 180 17.99 48.30 9.00
C LEU A 180 16.53 48.43 8.53
N GLY A 181 15.68 47.40 8.71
CA GLY A 181 14.29 47.39 8.25
C GLY A 181 14.13 47.31 6.72
N ASN A 182 15.19 46.92 5.99
CA ASN A 182 15.14 46.80 4.54
C ASN A 182 14.70 45.40 4.12
N SER A 183 13.82 45.31 3.12
CA SER A 183 13.45 44.02 2.53
C SER A 183 14.62 43.41 1.76
N VAL A 184 14.84 42.10 1.95
CA VAL A 184 15.87 41.33 1.24
C VAL A 184 15.19 40.19 0.49
N LYS A 185 15.34 40.19 -0.83
CA LYS A 185 14.81 39.12 -1.68
C LYS A 185 15.87 38.07 -1.94
N VAL A 186 15.51 36.80 -1.76
CA VAL A 186 16.36 35.64 -2.09
C VAL A 186 16.61 35.57 -3.60
N SER A 187 15.63 35.95 -4.41
CA SER A 187 15.76 36.05 -5.88
C SER A 187 16.82 37.05 -6.34
N GLU A 188 16.99 38.19 -5.65
CA GLU A 188 18.06 39.16 -5.94
C GLU A 188 19.45 38.57 -5.63
N GLN A 189 19.57 37.83 -4.54
CA GLN A 189 20.82 37.17 -4.14
C GLN A 189 21.13 35.92 -4.98
N ALA A 190 20.11 35.25 -5.49
CA ALA A 190 20.26 34.19 -6.50
C ALA A 190 20.85 34.76 -7.80
N HIS A 191 20.44 35.97 -8.22
CA HIS A 191 21.03 36.64 -9.37
C HIS A 191 22.51 36.99 -9.14
N VAL A 192 22.86 37.47 -7.94
CA VAL A 192 24.28 37.68 -7.57
C VAL A 192 25.05 36.36 -7.60
N GLY A 193 24.48 35.27 -7.11
CA GLY A 193 25.06 33.92 -7.21
C GLY A 193 25.29 33.48 -8.67
N MET A 194 24.35 33.79 -9.56
CA MET A 194 24.49 33.55 -11.00
C MET A 194 25.59 34.39 -11.65
N MET A 195 25.84 35.61 -11.18
CA MET A 195 26.97 36.39 -11.67
C MET A 195 28.30 35.85 -11.11
N LEU A 196 28.32 35.42 -9.85
CA LEU A 196 29.50 34.86 -9.21
C LEU A 196 29.93 33.52 -9.83
N LEU A 197 28.98 32.66 -10.23
CA LEU A 197 29.34 31.38 -10.87
C LEU A 197 30.13 31.59 -12.17
N LEU A 198 29.83 32.65 -12.94
CA LEU A 198 30.53 32.96 -14.20
C LEU A 198 32.02 33.24 -13.98
N VAL A 199 32.42 33.59 -12.76
CA VAL A 199 33.80 33.84 -12.38
C VAL A 199 34.37 32.64 -11.61
N MET A 200 33.63 32.11 -10.62
CA MET A 200 34.12 31.04 -9.75
C MET A 200 34.30 29.71 -10.49
N ALA A 201 33.40 29.36 -11.41
CA ALA A 201 33.46 28.09 -12.13
C ALA A 201 34.67 28.00 -13.09
N PRO A 202 34.95 29.01 -13.94
CA PRO A 202 36.17 29.00 -14.76
C PRO A 202 37.45 29.05 -13.91
N LEU A 203 37.47 29.80 -12.80
CA LEU A 203 38.65 29.85 -11.93
C LEU A 203 38.91 28.49 -11.25
N ALA A 204 37.87 27.80 -10.79
CA ALA A 204 37.98 26.45 -10.23
C ALA A 204 38.46 25.45 -11.30
N PHE A 205 37.93 25.56 -12.52
CA PHE A 205 38.36 24.75 -13.68
C PHE A 205 39.84 24.99 -14.01
N VAL A 206 40.25 26.25 -14.18
CA VAL A 206 41.64 26.62 -14.50
C VAL A 206 42.58 26.18 -13.38
N ARG A 207 42.19 26.34 -12.12
CA ARG A 207 42.98 25.87 -10.98
C ARG A 207 43.16 24.34 -10.99
N ALA A 208 42.11 23.57 -11.30
CA ALA A 208 42.22 22.13 -11.47
C ALA A 208 43.13 21.76 -12.66
N PHE A 209 42.98 22.47 -13.77
CA PHE A 209 43.78 22.29 -14.98
C PHE A 209 45.27 22.58 -14.75
N LEU A 210 45.60 23.65 -14.01
CA LEU A 210 46.98 23.99 -13.63
C LEU A 210 47.63 22.93 -12.72
N GLN A 211 46.82 22.16 -11.98
CA GLN A 211 47.28 21.05 -11.15
C GLN A 211 47.44 19.74 -11.94
N GLN A 212 47.35 19.80 -13.27
CA GLN A 212 47.45 18.66 -14.20
C GLN A 212 46.37 17.59 -13.96
N THR A 213 45.21 18.00 -13.46
CA THR A 213 44.04 17.12 -13.29
C THR A 213 43.45 16.75 -14.66
N PRO A 214 42.96 15.51 -14.86
CA PRO A 214 42.23 15.09 -16.05
C PRO A 214 41.10 16.06 -16.45
N TRP A 215 40.86 16.21 -17.76
CA TRP A 215 39.92 17.20 -18.29
C TRP A 215 38.49 17.05 -17.75
N LEU A 216 37.96 15.83 -17.68
CA LEU A 216 36.61 15.57 -17.17
C LEU A 216 36.48 15.86 -15.67
N GLU A 217 37.55 15.65 -14.92
CA GLU A 217 37.60 16.01 -13.50
C GLU A 217 37.73 17.51 -13.30
N CYS A 218 38.47 18.22 -14.17
CA CYS A 218 38.47 19.69 -14.21
C CYS A 218 37.07 20.24 -14.47
N LEU A 219 36.33 19.64 -15.41
CA LEU A 219 34.95 20.00 -15.71
C LEU A 219 34.04 19.76 -14.50
N THR A 220 34.20 18.61 -13.83
CA THR A 220 33.45 18.26 -12.62
C THR A 220 33.70 19.26 -11.50
N VAL A 221 34.96 19.67 -11.28
CA VAL A 221 35.33 20.69 -10.27
C VAL A 221 34.74 22.05 -10.62
N GLY A 222 34.80 22.46 -11.89
CA GLY A 222 34.20 23.72 -12.36
C GLY A 222 32.67 23.74 -12.23
N ALA A 223 31.99 22.66 -12.64
CA ALA A 223 30.55 22.51 -12.52
C ALA A 223 30.11 22.49 -11.05
N SER A 224 30.83 21.77 -10.19
CA SER A 224 30.58 21.74 -8.75
C SER A 224 30.73 23.13 -8.13
N ALA A 225 31.79 23.87 -8.48
CA ALA A 225 31.98 25.24 -8.02
C ALA A 225 30.81 26.16 -8.43
N ALA A 226 30.26 25.99 -9.63
CA ALA A 226 29.12 26.77 -10.10
C ALA A 226 27.88 26.53 -9.22
N VAL A 227 27.49 25.26 -9.05
CA VAL A 227 26.29 24.86 -8.29
C VAL A 227 26.43 25.25 -6.82
N ILE A 228 27.60 24.98 -6.22
CA ILE A 228 27.88 25.32 -4.82
C ILE A 228 27.78 26.83 -4.60
N THR A 229 28.31 27.65 -5.51
CA THR A 229 28.28 29.12 -5.38
C THR A 229 26.86 29.67 -5.41
N VAL A 230 26.02 29.19 -6.34
CA VAL A 230 24.61 29.61 -6.42
C VAL A 230 23.84 29.17 -5.19
N LEU A 231 24.01 27.91 -4.78
CA LEU A 231 23.31 27.38 -3.61
C LEU A 231 23.73 28.15 -2.34
N ALA A 232 25.02 28.47 -2.20
CA ALA A 232 25.55 29.20 -1.07
C ALA A 232 24.91 30.59 -0.90
N THR A 233 24.74 31.36 -1.98
CA THR A 233 24.14 32.70 -1.88
C THR A 233 22.64 32.63 -1.56
N ILE A 234 21.94 31.61 -2.07
CA ILE A 234 20.52 31.37 -1.78
C ILE A 234 20.35 30.98 -0.31
N VAL A 235 21.06 29.96 0.16
CA VAL A 235 20.99 29.49 1.56
C VAL A 235 21.46 30.57 2.52
N GLY A 236 22.52 31.30 2.17
CA GLY A 236 23.06 32.44 2.94
C GLY A 236 22.08 33.60 3.12
N THR A 237 21.12 33.75 2.22
CA THR A 237 20.07 34.78 2.30
C THR A 237 18.80 34.25 2.96
N ALA A 238 18.45 32.99 2.68
CA ALA A 238 17.22 32.39 3.16
C ALA A 238 17.30 31.99 4.65
N LEU A 239 18.46 31.51 5.13
CA LEU A 239 18.60 31.05 6.51
C LEU A 239 18.43 32.19 7.54
N PRO A 240 19.03 33.39 7.41
CA PRO A 240 18.78 34.50 8.33
C PRO A 240 17.32 34.95 8.36
N LYS A 241 16.63 34.94 7.21
CA LYS A 241 15.19 35.23 7.12
C LYS A 241 14.35 34.20 7.87
N LEU A 242 14.70 32.91 7.74
CA LEU A 242 14.05 31.82 8.47
C LEU A 242 14.25 31.97 9.99
N LEU A 243 15.47 32.25 10.44
CA LEU A 243 15.77 32.47 11.85
C LEU A 243 15.00 33.68 12.40
N TRP A 244 14.99 34.79 11.65
CA TRP A 244 14.23 35.99 12.01
C TRP A 244 12.73 35.70 12.16
N PHE A 245 12.14 34.96 11.23
CA PHE A 245 10.73 34.57 11.28
C PHE A 245 10.40 33.76 12.54
N PHE A 246 11.29 32.84 12.94
CA PHE A 246 11.14 32.06 14.17
C PHE A 246 11.61 32.77 15.44
N ARG A 247 11.91 34.07 15.37
CA ARG A 247 12.41 34.89 16.50
C ARG A 247 13.71 34.36 17.11
N VAL A 248 14.55 33.74 16.28
CA VAL A 248 15.92 33.34 16.62
C VAL A 248 16.87 34.39 16.05
N ASP A 249 17.91 34.75 16.81
CA ASP A 249 18.90 35.75 16.39
C ASP A 249 19.55 35.36 15.04
N PRO A 250 19.33 36.13 13.96
CA PRO A 250 19.87 35.85 12.63
C PRO A 250 21.40 35.81 12.56
N ALA A 251 22.12 36.34 13.56
CA ALA A 251 23.57 36.27 13.64
C ALA A 251 24.11 34.83 13.67
N HIS A 252 23.29 33.86 14.12
CA HIS A 252 23.64 32.43 14.08
C HIS A 252 23.64 31.85 12.66
N GLY A 253 23.10 32.57 11.68
CA GLY A 253 23.02 32.13 10.28
C GLY A 253 24.38 31.85 9.65
N ALA A 254 25.45 32.54 10.07
CA ALA A 254 26.77 32.37 9.45
C ALA A 254 27.36 30.99 9.76
N VAL A 255 27.26 30.56 11.02
CA VAL A 255 27.71 29.24 11.47
C VAL A 255 26.82 28.14 10.88
N GLY A 256 25.51 28.38 10.80
CA GLY A 256 24.56 27.42 10.20
C GLY A 256 24.80 27.21 8.71
N VAL A 257 25.06 28.28 7.94
CA VAL A 257 25.34 28.18 6.51
C VAL A 257 26.64 27.42 6.24
N GLN A 258 27.68 27.60 7.05
CA GLN A 258 28.91 26.82 6.90
C GLN A 258 28.63 25.32 6.97
N VAL A 259 27.92 24.85 8.01
CA VAL A 259 27.62 23.43 8.21
C VAL A 259 26.75 22.85 7.10
N LEU A 260 25.74 23.60 6.65
CA LEU A 260 24.89 23.19 5.53
C LEU A 260 25.67 23.09 4.23
N MET A 261 26.58 24.03 3.97
CA MET A 261 27.40 24.03 2.76
C MET A 261 28.52 22.98 2.79
N ASP A 262 29.01 22.58 3.96
CA ASP A 262 29.92 21.45 4.09
C ASP A 262 29.27 20.14 3.61
N ILE A 263 28.03 19.88 4.04
CA ILE A 263 27.30 18.66 3.69
C ILE A 263 26.83 18.72 2.22
N ALA A 264 26.23 19.83 1.80
CA ALA A 264 25.76 20.01 0.42
C ALA A 264 26.92 20.05 -0.58
N GLY A 265 28.03 20.70 -0.24
CA GLY A 265 29.21 20.78 -1.09
C GLY A 265 29.78 19.40 -1.40
N ILE A 266 29.91 18.54 -0.38
CA ILE A 266 30.33 17.15 -0.55
C ILE A 266 29.33 16.38 -1.42
N ALA A 267 28.03 16.49 -1.15
CA ALA A 267 26.99 15.81 -1.92
C ALA A 267 26.99 16.22 -3.41
N ILE A 268 27.16 17.51 -3.70
CA ILE A 268 27.22 18.04 -5.06
C ILE A 268 28.45 17.51 -5.81
N VAL A 269 29.63 17.53 -5.17
CA VAL A 269 30.87 17.03 -5.78
C VAL A 269 30.75 15.54 -6.10
N CYS A 270 30.25 14.73 -5.17
CA CYS A 270 30.06 13.30 -5.38
C CYS A 270 29.00 13.01 -6.44
N GLY A 271 27.84 13.67 -6.40
CA GLY A 271 26.75 13.48 -7.35
C GLY A 271 27.13 13.88 -8.77
N LEU A 272 27.73 15.07 -8.95
CA LEU A 272 28.20 15.49 -10.27
C LEU A 272 29.39 14.66 -10.74
N GLY A 273 30.27 14.22 -9.84
CA GLY A 273 31.36 13.30 -10.18
C GLY A 273 30.84 11.99 -10.73
N TYR A 274 29.82 11.40 -10.11
CA TYR A 274 29.20 10.17 -10.61
C TYR A 274 28.57 10.38 -12.00
N VAL A 275 27.78 11.44 -12.19
CA VAL A 275 27.11 11.73 -13.47
C VAL A 275 28.11 12.07 -14.59
N ILE A 276 29.11 12.90 -14.32
CA ILE A 276 30.04 13.37 -15.35
C ILE A 276 31.13 12.34 -15.64
N LEU A 277 31.61 11.62 -14.64
CA LEU A 277 32.76 10.72 -14.80
C LEU A 277 32.32 9.30 -15.11
N GLU A 278 31.29 8.74 -14.46
CA GLU A 278 30.89 7.34 -14.70
C GLU A 278 29.95 7.19 -15.89
N ASP A 279 28.90 8.02 -15.99
CA ASP A 279 27.91 7.87 -17.07
C ASP A 279 28.48 8.29 -18.44
N VAL A 280 29.24 9.39 -18.50
CA VAL A 280 29.84 9.86 -19.77
C VAL A 280 31.00 8.97 -20.24
N GLN A 281 31.85 8.46 -19.35
CA GLN A 281 32.93 7.54 -19.75
C GLN A 281 32.36 6.20 -20.21
N MET A 282 31.35 5.66 -19.51
CA MET A 282 30.65 4.43 -19.93
C MET A 282 29.94 4.62 -21.28
N GLN A 283 29.23 5.72 -21.49
CA GLN A 283 28.54 5.98 -22.76
C GLN A 283 29.51 6.23 -23.92
N THR A 284 30.61 6.94 -23.68
CA THR A 284 31.64 7.19 -24.71
C THR A 284 32.40 5.91 -25.05
N ALA A 285 32.74 5.09 -24.06
CA ALA A 285 33.33 3.77 -24.27
C ALA A 285 32.35 2.87 -25.04
N ARG A 286 31.07 2.84 -24.64
CA ARG A 286 30.03 2.05 -25.31
C ARG A 286 29.77 2.50 -26.74
N GLN A 287 29.75 3.81 -27.03
CA GLN A 287 29.60 4.34 -28.38
C GLN A 287 30.82 4.08 -29.27
N LYS A 288 32.05 4.24 -28.74
CA LYS A 288 33.27 3.96 -29.51
C LYS A 288 33.44 2.46 -29.76
N VAL A 289 33.13 1.61 -28.78
CA VAL A 289 33.11 0.15 -28.93
C VAL A 289 31.99 -0.29 -29.87
N GLN A 290 30.78 0.29 -29.82
CA GLN A 290 29.72 0.05 -30.83
C GLN A 290 30.15 0.46 -32.25
N LYS A 291 30.90 1.56 -32.38
CA LYS A 291 31.44 1.99 -33.68
C LYS A 291 32.48 0.99 -34.21
N VAL A 292 33.32 0.44 -33.34
CA VAL A 292 34.27 -0.65 -33.65
C VAL A 292 33.54 -1.94 -34.04
N LEU A 293 32.45 -2.30 -33.34
CA LEU A 293 31.63 -3.49 -33.62
C LEU A 293 30.82 -3.41 -34.93
N SER A 294 30.56 -2.19 -35.43
CA SER A 294 29.82 -1.95 -36.68
C SER A 294 30.71 -1.96 -37.94
N ALA A 295 32.03 -1.92 -37.76
CA ALA A 295 33.00 -1.93 -38.85
C ALA A 295 33.64 -3.31 -38.99
N ASP A 296 33.92 -3.72 -40.23
CA ASP A 296 34.62 -4.97 -40.54
C ASP A 296 36.04 -4.92 -39.96
N THR A 297 36.25 -5.56 -38.80
CA THR A 297 37.47 -5.50 -37.98
C THR A 297 38.71 -6.01 -38.72
N ASN A 298 38.53 -6.71 -39.84
CA ASN A 298 39.59 -7.13 -40.75
C ASN A 298 40.25 -5.97 -41.53
N LYS A 299 39.66 -4.78 -41.53
CA LYS A 299 40.16 -3.59 -42.24
C LYS A 299 40.88 -2.56 -41.36
N PHE A 300 40.94 -2.79 -40.04
CA PHE A 300 41.60 -1.87 -39.12
C PHE A 300 43.12 -1.91 -39.33
N SER A 301 43.72 -0.73 -39.53
CA SER A 301 45.17 -0.52 -39.54
C SER A 301 45.74 -0.58 -38.12
N ALA A 302 47.07 -0.63 -38.00
CA ALA A 302 47.73 -0.61 -36.69
C ALA A 302 47.45 0.70 -35.90
N ASP A 303 47.22 1.80 -36.62
CA ASP A 303 46.93 3.12 -36.04
C ASP A 303 45.49 3.20 -35.52
N ASP A 304 44.53 2.54 -36.19
CA ASP A 304 43.14 2.44 -35.71
C ASP A 304 43.06 1.63 -34.39
N TRP A 305 43.87 0.57 -34.26
CA TRP A 305 43.99 -0.19 -33.01
C TRP A 305 44.66 0.62 -31.90
N ALA A 306 45.65 1.45 -32.23
CA ALA A 306 46.28 2.34 -31.27
C ALA A 306 45.29 3.39 -30.75
N GLU A 307 44.44 3.96 -31.61
CA GLU A 307 43.42 4.95 -31.24
C GLU A 307 42.29 4.33 -30.37
N VAL A 308 41.90 3.09 -30.63
CA VAL A 308 40.95 2.34 -29.79
C VAL A 308 41.53 2.05 -28.41
N LEU A 309 42.79 1.61 -28.34
CA LEU A 309 43.49 1.34 -27.08
C LEU A 309 43.74 2.63 -26.28
N ASP A 310 44.01 3.76 -26.93
CA ASP A 310 44.20 5.07 -26.31
C ASP A 310 42.87 5.64 -25.76
N CYS A 311 41.76 5.43 -26.49
CA CYS A 311 40.41 5.77 -26.02
C CYS A 311 39.97 4.98 -24.77
N LEU A 312 40.63 3.87 -24.47
CA LEU A 312 40.33 2.97 -23.36
C LEU A 312 41.30 3.15 -22.18
N GLY A 313 42.13 4.20 -22.16
CA GLY A 313 43.12 4.51 -21.11
C GLY A 313 42.58 4.74 -19.69
N GLY A 314 41.29 4.47 -19.44
CA GLY A 314 40.65 4.46 -18.12
C GLY A 314 39.87 3.17 -17.81
N CYS A 315 39.92 2.15 -18.66
CA CYS A 315 39.25 0.87 -18.41
C CYS A 315 40.02 0.00 -17.40
N PRO A 316 39.33 -0.88 -16.64
CA PRO A 316 39.97 -1.84 -15.74
C PRO A 316 41.05 -2.67 -16.46
N PRO A 317 42.15 -3.06 -15.78
CA PRO A 317 43.28 -3.79 -16.38
C PRO A 317 42.87 -5.06 -17.13
N GLU A 318 41.79 -5.70 -16.68
CA GLU A 318 41.21 -6.92 -17.23
C GLU A 318 40.61 -6.71 -18.63
N VAL A 319 39.92 -5.59 -18.85
CA VAL A 319 39.34 -5.21 -20.15
C VAL A 319 40.45 -4.88 -21.16
N ALA A 320 41.51 -4.19 -20.71
CA ALA A 320 42.68 -3.89 -21.53
C ALA A 320 43.47 -5.15 -21.92
N ALA A 321 43.54 -6.14 -21.03
CA ALA A 321 44.18 -7.44 -21.31
C ALA A 321 43.38 -8.25 -22.34
N ALA A 322 42.06 -8.37 -22.14
CA ALA A 322 41.19 -9.11 -23.04
C ALA A 322 41.14 -8.51 -24.47
N LEU A 323 41.19 -7.18 -24.59
CA LEU A 323 41.23 -6.50 -25.90
C LEU A 323 42.58 -6.62 -26.62
N ARG A 324 43.71 -6.71 -25.88
CA ARG A 324 45.02 -7.03 -26.47
C ARG A 324 45.07 -8.47 -26.99
N ASP A 325 44.35 -9.38 -26.34
CA ASP A 325 44.22 -10.76 -26.83
C ASP A 325 43.26 -10.85 -28.02
N LEU A 326 42.22 -10.01 -28.08
CA LEU A 326 41.36 -9.87 -29.26
C LEU A 326 42.10 -9.27 -30.48
N GLN A 327 43.02 -8.33 -30.26
CA GLN A 327 43.92 -7.80 -31.31
C GLN A 327 44.78 -8.92 -31.93
N LYS A 328 45.18 -9.92 -31.15
CA LYS A 328 46.02 -11.04 -31.60
C LYS A 328 45.23 -12.15 -32.30
N SER A 329 43.99 -12.42 -31.89
CA SER A 329 43.26 -13.62 -32.31
C SER A 329 42.46 -13.47 -33.61
N ARG A 330 42.08 -12.25 -34.02
CA ARG A 330 41.36 -11.92 -35.29
C ARG A 330 40.12 -12.78 -35.64
N SER A 331 39.59 -13.60 -34.74
CA SER A 331 38.33 -14.32 -34.92
C SER A 331 37.76 -14.79 -33.58
N LEU A 332 36.74 -14.11 -33.08
CA LEU A 332 35.83 -14.60 -32.05
C LEU A 332 34.44 -14.03 -32.33
N ASP A 333 33.41 -14.81 -32.01
CA ASP A 333 32.01 -14.43 -32.18
C ASP A 333 31.70 -13.23 -31.26
N ASN A 334 31.42 -12.09 -31.87
CA ASN A 334 31.35 -10.79 -31.19
C ASN A 334 30.33 -10.79 -30.04
N ALA A 335 29.27 -11.60 -30.11
CA ALA A 335 28.24 -11.64 -29.07
C ALA A 335 28.68 -12.34 -27.78
N ALA A 336 29.43 -13.45 -27.88
CA ALA A 336 29.90 -14.21 -26.72
C ALA A 336 31.00 -13.48 -25.94
N PHE A 337 31.89 -12.80 -26.67
CA PHE A 337 32.98 -12.01 -26.09
C PHE A 337 32.47 -10.75 -25.36
N LEU A 338 31.39 -10.13 -25.85
CA LEU A 338 30.77 -8.99 -25.18
C LEU A 338 30.06 -9.37 -23.87
N ASP A 339 29.46 -10.56 -23.82
CA ASP A 339 28.78 -11.11 -22.64
C ASP A 339 29.77 -11.58 -21.56
N GLU A 340 31.01 -11.88 -21.95
CA GLU A 340 32.11 -12.26 -21.06
C GLU A 340 32.80 -11.03 -20.42
N ILE A 341 32.83 -9.89 -21.11
CA ILE A 341 33.50 -8.65 -20.63
C ILE A 341 32.55 -7.66 -19.99
N PHE A 342 31.32 -7.53 -20.50
CA PHE A 342 30.33 -6.53 -20.05
C PHE A 342 29.08 -7.16 -19.44
N GLY A 343 28.99 -8.49 -19.40
CA GLY A 343 27.97 -9.18 -18.62
C GLY A 343 28.17 -8.92 -17.12
N PRO A 344 27.11 -9.01 -16.29
CA PRO A 344 27.29 -9.03 -14.84
C PRO A 344 28.30 -10.13 -14.47
N GLU A 345 29.15 -9.89 -13.46
CA GLU A 345 30.11 -10.89 -12.96
C GLU A 345 29.40 -12.25 -12.84
N LYS A 346 29.76 -13.20 -13.74
CA LYS A 346 29.17 -14.54 -13.73
C LYS A 346 29.68 -15.23 -12.48
N SER A 347 28.78 -15.44 -11.51
CA SER A 347 29.16 -16.05 -10.25
C SER A 347 29.69 -17.46 -10.49
N THR A 348 30.76 -17.83 -9.79
CA THR A 348 31.31 -19.19 -9.79
C THR A 348 30.48 -20.18 -8.98
N GLY A 349 29.27 -19.81 -8.56
CA GLY A 349 28.31 -20.64 -7.81
C GLY A 349 27.14 -21.19 -8.63
N CYS A 350 26.19 -21.82 -7.95
CA CYS A 350 24.84 -22.11 -8.47
C CYS A 350 23.79 -21.47 -7.57
N ALA A 351 22.59 -21.23 -8.08
CA ALA A 351 21.54 -20.53 -7.32
C ALA A 351 20.13 -21.07 -7.59
N LEU A 352 19.33 -21.16 -6.53
CA LEU A 352 17.89 -21.38 -6.60
C LEU A 352 17.18 -20.10 -6.16
N ARG A 353 16.28 -19.60 -7.01
CA ARG A 353 15.34 -18.53 -6.67
C ARG A 353 13.94 -19.10 -6.50
N ILE A 354 13.30 -18.76 -5.40
CA ILE A 354 11.90 -19.10 -5.11
C ILE A 354 11.10 -17.80 -5.06
N ILE A 355 10.04 -17.70 -5.86
CA ILE A 355 9.08 -16.59 -5.83
C ILE A 355 7.77 -17.11 -5.24
N GLN A 356 7.39 -16.64 -4.06
CA GLN A 356 6.21 -17.10 -3.34
C GLN A 356 5.14 -15.99 -3.32
N ILE A 357 3.90 -16.38 -3.62
CA ILE A 357 2.67 -15.67 -3.29
C ILE A 357 1.76 -16.58 -2.46
N THR A 358 0.68 -16.05 -1.90
CA THR A 358 -0.27 -16.82 -1.08
C THR A 358 -1.62 -16.12 -1.03
N ASP A 359 -2.68 -16.85 -0.65
CA ASP A 359 -4.00 -16.29 -0.31
C ASP A 359 -4.54 -15.36 -1.41
N VAL A 360 -4.79 -15.92 -2.60
CA VAL A 360 -5.10 -15.14 -3.82
C VAL A 360 -6.57 -15.29 -4.20
N TYR A 361 -7.32 -14.20 -4.10
CA TYR A 361 -8.77 -14.17 -4.34
C TYR A 361 -9.18 -13.18 -5.42
N ILE A 362 -8.25 -12.69 -6.23
CA ILE A 362 -8.50 -11.85 -7.40
C ILE A 362 -7.52 -12.22 -8.52
N LEU A 363 -7.83 -11.80 -9.75
CA LEU A 363 -7.00 -12.09 -10.91
C LEU A 363 -6.15 -10.89 -11.35
N ASP A 364 -6.43 -9.69 -10.84
CA ASP A 364 -5.89 -8.40 -11.29
C ASP A 364 -4.35 -8.34 -11.28
N ASN A 365 -3.70 -9.01 -10.33
CA ASN A 365 -2.25 -8.95 -10.16
C ASN A 365 -1.48 -9.99 -11.00
N PHE A 366 -2.14 -11.00 -11.57
CA PHE A 366 -1.48 -12.04 -12.38
C PHE A 366 -0.69 -11.50 -13.59
N PRO A 367 -1.19 -10.51 -14.36
CA PRO A 367 -0.44 -9.90 -15.46
C PRO A 367 0.91 -9.32 -15.04
N SER A 368 0.95 -8.57 -13.94
CA SER A 368 2.19 -7.98 -13.41
C SER A 368 3.07 -9.03 -12.73
N LEU A 369 2.48 -10.03 -12.07
CA LEU A 369 3.18 -11.15 -11.47
C LEU A 369 3.94 -11.98 -12.51
N ARG A 370 3.32 -12.24 -13.67
CA ARG A 370 3.97 -12.93 -14.79
C ARG A 370 5.23 -12.18 -15.24
N THR A 371 5.12 -10.86 -15.42
CA THR A 371 6.27 -10.02 -15.76
C THR A 371 7.33 -10.03 -14.67
N LEU A 372 6.94 -9.97 -13.40
CA LEU A 372 7.84 -10.06 -12.25
C LEU A 372 8.65 -11.37 -12.31
N ILE A 373 7.98 -12.52 -12.43
CA ILE A 373 8.65 -13.82 -12.45
C ILE A 373 9.62 -13.91 -13.62
N GLN A 374 9.18 -13.54 -14.83
CA GLN A 374 10.03 -13.58 -16.03
C GLN A 374 11.26 -12.67 -15.90
N LYS A 375 11.08 -11.46 -15.38
CA LYS A 375 12.18 -10.51 -15.18
C LYS A 375 13.17 -11.02 -14.14
N LYS A 376 12.67 -11.51 -13.00
CA LYS A 376 13.51 -12.06 -11.92
C LYS A 376 14.20 -13.36 -12.32
N GLU A 377 13.58 -14.19 -13.14
CA GLU A 377 14.23 -15.35 -13.74
C GLU A 377 15.36 -14.93 -14.69
N ALA A 378 15.11 -13.96 -15.57
CA ALA A 378 16.11 -13.44 -16.49
C ALA A 378 17.31 -12.80 -15.77
N GLU A 379 17.06 -12.03 -14.70
CA GLU A 379 18.10 -11.47 -13.82
C GLU A 379 18.97 -12.57 -13.19
N LEU A 380 18.35 -13.64 -12.68
CA LEU A 380 19.08 -14.77 -12.09
C LEU A 380 19.93 -15.50 -13.14
N LYS A 381 19.34 -15.78 -14.31
CA LYS A 381 20.01 -16.47 -15.41
C LYS A 381 21.16 -15.65 -15.99
N ALA A 382 21.04 -14.33 -16.03
CA ALA A 382 22.14 -13.45 -16.41
C ALA A 382 23.33 -13.55 -15.44
N ARG A 383 23.06 -13.70 -14.14
CA ARG A 383 24.08 -13.76 -13.08
C ARG A 383 24.77 -15.13 -12.94
N PHE A 384 24.03 -16.22 -13.13
CA PHE A 384 24.49 -17.59 -12.84
C PHE A 384 24.45 -18.53 -14.06
N GLY A 385 23.98 -18.06 -15.22
CA GLY A 385 23.90 -18.87 -16.44
C GLY A 385 22.97 -20.09 -16.28
N GLY A 386 23.34 -21.19 -16.93
CA GLY A 386 22.60 -22.46 -16.90
C GLY A 386 22.65 -23.21 -15.57
N GLU A 387 23.41 -22.71 -14.59
CA GLU A 387 23.56 -23.29 -13.25
C GLU A 387 22.61 -22.65 -12.23
N SER A 388 21.59 -21.94 -12.72
CA SER A 388 20.52 -21.37 -11.91
C SER A 388 19.18 -22.00 -12.21
N ARG A 389 18.29 -21.96 -11.21
CA ARG A 389 16.90 -22.37 -11.34
C ARG A 389 16.01 -21.35 -10.64
N CYS A 390 15.02 -20.84 -11.36
CA CYS A 390 13.94 -20.05 -10.77
C CYS A 390 12.70 -20.93 -10.69
N ILE A 391 12.04 -20.94 -9.55
CA ILE A 391 10.73 -21.55 -9.38
C ILE A 391 9.79 -20.55 -8.71
N SER A 392 8.51 -20.67 -8.97
CA SER A 392 7.50 -19.89 -8.27
C SER A 392 6.39 -20.78 -7.70
N MET A 393 5.74 -20.30 -6.64
CA MET A 393 4.79 -21.07 -5.88
C MET A 393 3.67 -20.23 -5.26
N LEU A 394 2.52 -20.87 -5.05
CA LEU A 394 1.38 -20.32 -4.32
C LEU A 394 1.07 -21.21 -3.10
N THR A 395 1.22 -20.67 -1.89
CA THR A 395 1.07 -21.42 -0.64
C THR A 395 -0.35 -21.47 -0.09
N GLY A 396 -1.30 -22.01 -0.86
CA GLY A 396 -2.69 -22.26 -0.43
C GLY A 396 -3.65 -21.07 -0.55
N ASP A 397 -4.95 -21.38 -0.44
CA ASP A 397 -6.09 -20.47 -0.48
C ASP A 397 -6.16 -19.63 -1.77
N PHE A 398 -6.55 -20.28 -2.86
CA PHE A 398 -6.76 -19.62 -4.15
C PHE A 398 -8.00 -20.10 -4.90
N LEU A 399 -8.51 -21.30 -4.60
CA LEU A 399 -9.74 -21.79 -5.23
C LEU A 399 -11.02 -21.25 -4.57
N ALA A 400 -10.93 -20.71 -3.36
CA ALA A 400 -12.03 -20.06 -2.64
C ALA A 400 -11.47 -19.11 -1.56
N PRO A 401 -12.26 -18.22 -0.92
CA PRO A 401 -13.70 -17.95 -1.10
C PRO A 401 -13.96 -16.88 -2.17
N TYR A 402 -13.20 -16.91 -3.28
CA TYR A 402 -13.33 -15.96 -4.38
C TYR A 402 -14.70 -16.05 -5.08
N LEU A 403 -15.38 -14.90 -5.28
CA LEU A 403 -16.71 -14.82 -5.91
C LEU A 403 -16.74 -15.48 -7.29
N LEU A 404 -15.72 -15.25 -8.12
CA LEU A 404 -15.61 -15.92 -9.42
C LEU A 404 -15.63 -17.44 -9.26
N SER A 405 -14.85 -17.97 -8.31
CA SER A 405 -14.79 -19.42 -8.04
C SER A 405 -16.10 -19.99 -7.52
N SER A 406 -16.97 -19.19 -6.89
CA SER A 406 -18.32 -19.64 -6.55
C SER A 406 -19.22 -19.88 -7.77
N ILE A 407 -18.90 -19.25 -8.91
CA ILE A 407 -19.67 -19.29 -10.17
C ILE A 407 -19.02 -20.26 -11.17
N ASP A 408 -17.72 -20.11 -11.42
CA ASP A 408 -16.97 -20.87 -12.41
C ASP A 408 -16.28 -22.11 -11.82
N ARG A 409 -16.48 -22.38 -10.53
CA ARG A 409 -15.89 -23.52 -9.78
C ARG A 409 -14.36 -23.55 -9.79
N GLY A 410 -13.72 -22.38 -9.88
CA GLY A 410 -12.27 -22.19 -9.84
C GLY A 410 -11.57 -22.34 -11.19
N THR A 411 -12.31 -22.51 -12.29
CA THR A 411 -11.73 -22.74 -13.63
C THR A 411 -10.92 -21.54 -14.13
N GLY A 412 -11.43 -20.31 -13.92
CA GLY A 412 -10.72 -19.08 -14.26
C GLY A 412 -9.41 -18.90 -13.48
N MET A 413 -9.40 -19.29 -12.20
CA MET A 413 -8.19 -19.24 -11.37
C MET A 413 -7.13 -20.24 -11.89
N ILE A 414 -7.51 -21.48 -12.18
CA ILE A 414 -6.58 -22.47 -12.75
C ILE A 414 -6.04 -22.02 -14.12
N ARG A 415 -6.88 -21.40 -14.97
CA ARG A 415 -6.42 -20.81 -16.24
C ARG A 415 -5.33 -19.76 -15.99
N MET A 416 -5.53 -18.83 -15.05
CA MET A 416 -4.53 -17.80 -14.74
C MET A 416 -3.24 -18.38 -14.13
N LEU A 417 -3.36 -19.42 -13.31
CA LEU A 417 -2.23 -20.15 -12.74
C LEU A 417 -1.42 -20.92 -13.79
N ASN A 418 -2.05 -21.47 -14.83
CA ASN A 418 -1.37 -22.17 -15.93
C ASN A 418 -0.72 -21.17 -16.91
N GLU A 419 -1.36 -20.03 -17.17
CA GLU A 419 -0.84 -18.98 -18.04
C GLU A 419 0.25 -18.10 -17.38
N THR A 420 0.40 -18.23 -16.06
CA THR A 420 1.47 -17.63 -15.27
C THR A 420 2.46 -18.73 -14.89
N PRO A 421 3.77 -18.49 -14.85
CA PRO A 421 4.76 -19.55 -14.61
C PRO A 421 4.81 -20.07 -13.15
N ILE A 422 3.65 -20.29 -12.50
CA ILE A 422 3.52 -20.89 -11.16
C ILE A 422 3.81 -22.38 -11.26
N ASN A 423 4.89 -22.83 -10.63
CA ASN A 423 5.34 -24.22 -10.75
C ASN A 423 4.74 -25.13 -9.68
N TYR A 424 4.53 -24.59 -8.48
CA TYR A 424 4.10 -25.35 -7.32
C TYR A 424 2.94 -24.67 -6.60
N VAL A 425 1.97 -25.45 -6.17
CA VAL A 425 0.90 -24.98 -5.27
C VAL A 425 0.80 -25.89 -4.06
N THR A 426 0.38 -25.35 -2.93
CA THR A 426 0.01 -26.14 -1.75
C THR A 426 -1.47 -26.02 -1.46
N TRP A 427 -1.98 -26.89 -0.61
CA TRP A 427 -3.35 -26.82 -0.12
C TRP A 427 -3.43 -25.77 0.99
N GLY A 428 -4.44 -24.91 0.93
CA GLY A 428 -4.95 -24.13 2.04
C GLY A 428 -6.29 -24.68 2.53
N ASN A 429 -6.91 -24.01 3.49
CA ASN A 429 -8.20 -24.44 4.03
C ASN A 429 -9.37 -24.16 3.08
N HIS A 430 -9.31 -23.07 2.31
CA HIS A 430 -10.41 -22.64 1.47
C HIS A 430 -10.57 -23.48 0.20
N GLU A 431 -9.57 -24.28 -0.19
CA GLU A 431 -9.77 -25.32 -1.21
C GLU A 431 -10.89 -26.31 -0.80
N ALA A 432 -11.17 -26.50 0.49
CA ALA A 432 -12.26 -27.35 0.98
C ALA A 432 -13.67 -26.72 0.87
N ASP A 433 -13.78 -25.44 0.48
CA ASP A 433 -15.09 -24.79 0.33
C ASP A 433 -15.78 -25.13 -0.99
N LEU A 434 -15.01 -25.51 -2.01
CA LEU A 434 -15.55 -26.09 -3.23
C LEU A 434 -15.98 -27.54 -3.01
N SER A 435 -16.85 -28.04 -3.89
CA SER A 435 -17.19 -29.46 -3.87
C SER A 435 -15.93 -30.29 -4.14
N HIS A 436 -15.80 -31.44 -3.48
CA HIS A 436 -14.66 -32.32 -3.68
C HIS A 436 -14.49 -32.76 -5.14
N GLU A 437 -15.60 -32.92 -5.87
CA GLU A 437 -15.58 -33.22 -7.30
C GLU A 437 -14.95 -32.08 -8.12
N ASP A 438 -15.36 -30.83 -7.87
CA ASP A 438 -14.79 -29.65 -8.55
C ASP A 438 -13.30 -29.50 -8.24
N VAL A 439 -12.91 -29.66 -6.96
CA VAL A 439 -11.51 -29.62 -6.53
C VAL A 439 -10.67 -30.64 -7.28
N MET A 440 -11.15 -31.89 -7.40
CA MET A 440 -10.44 -32.93 -8.15
C MET A 440 -10.28 -32.56 -9.63
N CYS A 441 -11.30 -31.95 -10.26
CA CYS A 441 -11.15 -31.43 -11.62
C CYS A 441 -10.09 -30.32 -11.71
N ARG A 442 -10.07 -29.37 -10.76
CA ARG A 442 -9.05 -28.30 -10.74
C ARG A 442 -7.63 -28.83 -10.53
N VAL A 443 -7.47 -29.87 -9.71
CA VAL A 443 -6.17 -30.55 -9.52
C VAL A 443 -5.70 -31.20 -10.83
N GLU A 444 -6.60 -31.84 -11.57
CA GLU A 444 -6.30 -32.47 -12.87
C GLU A 444 -6.00 -31.45 -13.99
N GLU A 445 -6.67 -30.29 -13.97
CA GLU A 445 -6.47 -29.20 -14.94
C GLU A 445 -5.18 -28.39 -14.73
N TYR A 446 -4.64 -28.38 -13.51
CA TYR A 446 -3.42 -27.63 -13.20
C TYR A 446 -2.18 -28.30 -13.82
N GLU A 447 -1.40 -27.52 -14.56
CA GLU A 447 -0.21 -28.02 -15.29
C GLU A 447 1.03 -28.16 -14.39
N GLY A 448 1.05 -27.49 -13.23
CA GLY A 448 2.13 -27.55 -12.26
C GLY A 448 2.04 -28.73 -11.28
N VAL A 449 2.66 -28.58 -10.11
CA VAL A 449 2.72 -29.63 -9.08
C VAL A 449 2.03 -29.17 -7.80
N TRP A 450 1.13 -30.00 -7.28
CA TRP A 450 0.56 -29.85 -5.94
C TRP A 450 1.46 -30.55 -4.92
N ILE A 451 1.87 -29.84 -3.87
CA ILE A 451 2.66 -30.41 -2.77
C ILE A 451 1.81 -30.48 -1.50
N ASN A 452 1.72 -31.67 -0.90
CA ASN A 452 1.05 -31.87 0.38
C ASN A 452 1.61 -33.05 1.17
N SER A 453 2.15 -32.80 2.34
CA SER A 453 2.83 -33.81 3.14
C SER A 453 1.94 -34.38 4.26
N ASN A 454 0.94 -33.62 4.75
CA ASN A 454 0.12 -34.00 5.91
C ASN A 454 -1.34 -34.36 5.58
N MET A 455 -1.72 -34.57 4.33
CA MET A 455 -3.06 -35.02 3.91
C MET A 455 -2.95 -36.09 2.79
N GLN A 456 -2.01 -37.04 2.95
CA GLN A 456 -1.73 -38.08 1.94
C GLN A 456 -2.89 -39.05 1.69
N SER A 457 -3.86 -39.09 2.58
CA SER A 457 -5.09 -39.88 2.40
C SER A 457 -6.03 -39.28 1.33
N HIS A 458 -5.77 -38.05 0.88
CA HIS A 458 -6.55 -37.38 -0.15
C HIS A 458 -6.56 -38.16 -1.47
N GLU A 459 -7.68 -38.09 -2.19
CA GLU A 459 -7.90 -38.86 -3.40
C GLU A 459 -6.94 -38.48 -4.55
N SER A 460 -6.48 -37.22 -4.59
CA SER A 460 -5.52 -36.74 -5.61
C SER A 460 -4.23 -37.55 -5.65
N PHE A 461 -3.75 -38.10 -4.52
CA PHE A 461 -2.57 -38.96 -4.48
C PHE A 461 -2.71 -40.26 -5.29
N LYS A 462 -3.94 -40.72 -5.51
CA LYS A 462 -4.22 -41.94 -6.28
C LYS A 462 -4.53 -41.66 -7.75
N LYS A 463 -5.10 -40.48 -8.04
CA LYS A 463 -5.65 -40.16 -9.36
C LYS A 463 -4.79 -39.19 -10.17
N CYS A 464 -4.05 -38.30 -9.51
CA CYS A 464 -3.41 -37.16 -10.16
C CYS A 464 -1.89 -37.24 -10.01
N LYS A 465 -1.17 -37.28 -11.14
CA LYS A 465 0.32 -37.31 -11.13
C LYS A 465 0.96 -35.99 -10.69
N CYS A 466 0.22 -34.89 -10.81
CA CYS A 466 0.65 -33.57 -10.35
C CYS A 466 0.67 -33.48 -8.81
N GLN A 467 0.00 -34.37 -8.08
CA GLN A 467 0.03 -34.40 -6.62
C GLN A 467 1.26 -35.17 -6.12
N LYS A 468 2.06 -34.52 -5.27
CA LYS A 468 3.21 -35.10 -4.59
C LYS A 468 3.13 -34.86 -3.09
N ASP A 469 3.81 -35.72 -2.33
CA ASP A 469 3.93 -35.57 -0.88
C ASP A 469 5.05 -34.59 -0.53
N VAL A 470 6.16 -34.65 -1.24
CA VAL A 470 7.29 -33.71 -1.21
C VAL A 470 7.85 -33.50 -2.61
N GLU A 471 8.65 -32.45 -2.77
CA GLU A 471 9.42 -32.21 -4.00
C GLU A 471 10.90 -31.98 -3.69
N ILE A 472 11.79 -32.52 -4.51
CA ILE A 472 13.24 -32.27 -4.39
C ILE A 472 13.72 -31.49 -5.61
N ILE A 473 14.23 -30.29 -5.37
CA ILE A 473 14.85 -29.45 -6.38
C ILE A 473 16.34 -29.78 -6.44
N GLU A 474 16.78 -30.37 -7.54
CA GLU A 474 18.20 -30.57 -7.82
C GLU A 474 18.79 -29.41 -8.62
N LEU A 475 19.97 -28.94 -8.20
CA LEU A 475 20.85 -28.01 -8.91
C LEU A 475 22.17 -28.72 -9.18
N ARG A 476 22.74 -28.57 -10.37
CA ARG A 476 23.99 -29.23 -10.76
C ARG A 476 25.00 -28.20 -11.24
N LYS A 477 26.22 -28.32 -10.73
CA LYS A 477 27.39 -27.56 -11.19
C LYS A 477 28.60 -28.48 -11.26
N GLY A 478 28.98 -28.86 -12.48
CA GLY A 478 29.95 -29.93 -12.70
C GLY A 478 29.47 -31.24 -12.03
N ASP A 479 30.34 -31.85 -11.21
CA ASP A 479 30.04 -33.08 -10.46
C ASP A 479 29.29 -32.84 -9.14
N LYS A 480 29.16 -31.57 -8.68
CA LYS A 480 28.45 -31.25 -7.44
C LYS A 480 26.95 -31.15 -7.70
N VAL A 481 26.18 -31.79 -6.82
CA VAL A 481 24.71 -31.77 -6.83
C VAL A 481 24.25 -31.16 -5.52
N HIS A 482 23.44 -30.11 -5.62
CA HIS A 482 22.75 -29.52 -4.48
C HIS A 482 21.28 -29.89 -4.52
N ARG A 483 20.70 -30.14 -3.35
CA ARG A 483 19.33 -30.65 -3.20
C ARG A 483 18.55 -29.86 -2.15
N VAL A 484 17.41 -29.33 -2.55
CA VAL A 484 16.48 -28.63 -1.67
C VAL A 484 15.16 -29.38 -1.63
N GLY A 485 14.78 -29.88 -0.46
CA GLY A 485 13.50 -30.55 -0.25
C GLY A 485 12.40 -29.56 0.14
N LEU A 486 11.24 -29.64 -0.50
CA LEU A 486 10.05 -28.85 -0.23
C LEU A 486 8.99 -29.72 0.44
N VAL A 487 8.43 -29.26 1.56
CA VAL A 487 7.47 -30.00 2.39
C VAL A 487 6.25 -29.14 2.64
N GLY A 488 5.09 -29.51 2.07
CA GLY A 488 3.86 -28.71 2.13
C GLY A 488 2.94 -29.14 3.27
N VAL A 489 2.55 -28.25 4.19
CA VAL A 489 1.60 -28.58 5.27
C VAL A 489 0.52 -27.53 5.44
N LEU A 490 -0.71 -27.98 5.74
CA LEU A 490 -1.82 -27.11 6.13
C LEU A 490 -2.25 -27.37 7.59
N SER A 491 -2.98 -26.41 8.16
CA SER A 491 -3.43 -26.49 9.56
C SER A 491 -4.34 -27.70 9.80
N GLY A 492 -4.11 -28.42 10.89
CA GLY A 492 -4.97 -29.53 11.32
C GLY A 492 -6.15 -29.10 12.21
N GLU A 493 -6.39 -27.79 12.36
CA GLU A 493 -7.41 -27.25 13.27
C GLU A 493 -8.83 -27.58 12.79
N PRO A 494 -9.62 -28.40 13.52
CA PRO A 494 -10.93 -28.85 13.04
C PRO A 494 -11.94 -27.73 12.80
N SER A 495 -11.80 -26.58 13.48
CA SER A 495 -12.73 -25.45 13.31
C SER A 495 -12.63 -24.76 11.95
N LEU A 496 -11.56 -25.00 11.18
CA LEU A 496 -11.38 -24.46 9.84
C LEU A 496 -12.20 -25.20 8.77
N TYR A 497 -12.67 -26.41 9.08
CA TYR A 497 -13.20 -27.33 8.06
C TYR A 497 -14.67 -27.69 8.31
N LYS A 498 -15.44 -27.77 7.22
CA LYS A 498 -16.80 -28.34 7.25
C LYS A 498 -16.72 -29.87 7.36
N PRO A 499 -17.74 -30.55 7.96
CA PRO A 499 -17.78 -32.01 7.97
C PRO A 499 -17.68 -32.59 6.55
N GLY A 500 -16.71 -33.49 6.33
CA GLY A 500 -16.47 -34.10 5.02
C GLY A 500 -15.59 -33.28 4.07
N ALA A 501 -14.94 -32.20 4.55
CA ALA A 501 -13.92 -31.46 3.80
C ALA A 501 -12.91 -32.39 3.10
N PHE A 502 -12.45 -31.99 1.92
CA PHE A 502 -11.49 -32.76 1.10
C PHE A 502 -11.92 -34.22 0.86
N GLY A 503 -13.22 -34.46 0.67
CA GLY A 503 -13.76 -35.80 0.45
C GLY A 503 -13.59 -36.74 1.65
N GLY A 504 -13.42 -36.18 2.86
CA GLY A 504 -13.17 -36.94 4.08
C GLY A 504 -11.70 -37.35 4.28
N ALA A 505 -10.76 -36.70 3.60
CA ALA A 505 -9.34 -36.91 3.82
C ALA A 505 -8.94 -36.57 5.27
N THR A 506 -8.00 -37.34 5.81
CA THR A 506 -7.40 -37.10 7.12
C THR A 506 -6.23 -36.13 6.99
N ILE A 507 -6.33 -35.00 7.72
CA ILE A 507 -5.25 -34.03 7.90
C ILE A 507 -4.48 -34.43 9.17
N GLU A 508 -3.21 -34.81 8.99
CA GLU A 508 -2.28 -35.18 10.05
C GLU A 508 -1.66 -33.95 10.73
N ASP A 509 -1.13 -34.16 11.93
CA ASP A 509 -0.44 -33.13 12.70
C ASP A 509 0.77 -32.57 11.92
N PRO A 510 0.78 -31.26 11.63
CA PRO A 510 1.78 -30.69 10.74
C PRO A 510 3.21 -30.83 11.28
N TRP A 511 3.41 -30.75 12.60
CA TRP A 511 4.75 -30.85 13.18
C TRP A 511 5.28 -32.29 13.21
N LYS A 512 4.42 -33.29 13.45
CA LYS A 512 4.81 -34.70 13.30
C LYS A 512 5.21 -35.00 11.85
N THR A 513 4.45 -34.49 10.89
CA THR A 513 4.76 -34.62 9.47
C THR A 513 6.08 -33.94 9.11
N LEU A 514 6.28 -32.68 9.52
CA LEU A 514 7.54 -31.96 9.30
C LEU A 514 8.74 -32.69 9.91
N ALA A 515 8.60 -33.23 11.12
CA ALA A 515 9.66 -34.02 11.77
C ALA A 515 10.00 -35.30 11.01
N HIS A 516 8.99 -35.96 10.43
CA HIS A 516 9.18 -37.15 9.61
C HIS A 516 9.93 -36.81 8.31
N TYR A 517 9.42 -35.85 7.55
CA TYR A 517 9.98 -35.51 6.24
C TYR A 517 11.33 -34.82 6.33
N LYS A 518 11.58 -33.99 7.34
CA LYS A 518 12.92 -33.43 7.59
C LYS A 518 13.97 -34.54 7.71
N LYS A 519 13.68 -35.58 8.51
CA LYS A 519 14.58 -36.73 8.68
C LYS A 519 14.69 -37.57 7.40
N SER A 520 13.61 -37.74 6.64
CA SER A 520 13.64 -38.50 5.40
C SER A 520 14.48 -37.80 4.33
N LEU A 521 14.25 -36.52 4.10
CA LEU A 521 14.95 -35.72 3.09
C LEU A 521 16.44 -35.54 3.43
N GLN A 522 16.79 -35.45 4.72
CA GLN A 522 18.19 -35.48 5.15
C GLN A 522 18.87 -36.83 4.83
N LYS A 523 18.16 -37.96 4.94
CA LYS A 523 18.69 -39.27 4.52
C LYS A 523 18.86 -39.36 3.00
N GLU A 524 18.03 -38.64 2.25
CA GLU A 524 18.13 -38.50 0.79
C GLU A 524 19.18 -37.45 0.34
N GLN A 525 20.02 -36.99 1.28
CA GLN A 525 21.10 -36.04 1.03
C GLN A 525 20.60 -34.68 0.52
N CYS A 526 19.44 -34.22 0.99
CA CYS A 526 19.05 -32.82 0.81
C CYS A 526 19.93 -31.92 1.69
N ASP A 527 20.50 -30.87 1.09
CA ASP A 527 21.28 -29.85 1.79
C ASP A 527 20.38 -29.02 2.71
N LEU A 528 19.16 -28.72 2.24
CA LEU A 528 18.17 -27.91 2.93
C LEU A 528 16.77 -28.54 2.81
N VAL A 529 15.94 -28.26 3.80
CA VAL A 529 14.49 -28.55 3.76
C VAL A 529 13.76 -27.24 4.02
N ILE A 530 12.83 -26.89 3.13
CA ILE A 530 12.01 -25.68 3.21
C ILE A 530 10.56 -26.10 3.43
N PRO A 531 9.98 -25.82 4.60
CA PRO A 531 8.56 -25.98 4.82
C PRO A 531 7.76 -24.90 4.05
N LEU A 532 6.74 -25.36 3.34
CA LEU A 532 5.70 -24.57 2.68
C LEU A 532 4.43 -24.71 3.52
N CYS A 533 4.08 -23.68 4.28
CA CYS A 533 3.04 -23.75 5.30
C CYS A 533 1.79 -22.98 4.87
N HIS A 534 0.62 -23.50 5.26
CA HIS A 534 -0.63 -22.74 5.29
C HIS A 534 -1.18 -22.83 6.72
N LEU A 535 -0.54 -22.08 7.62
CA LEU A 535 -0.69 -22.13 9.07
C LEU A 535 -0.85 -20.72 9.62
N TYR A 536 -1.47 -20.58 10.79
CA TYR A 536 -1.47 -19.32 11.53
C TYR A 536 -0.06 -18.90 11.97
N GLU A 537 0.17 -17.60 12.12
CA GLU A 537 1.46 -17.05 12.56
C GLU A 537 1.97 -17.68 13.88
N ASN A 538 1.07 -17.94 14.84
CA ASN A 538 1.42 -18.59 16.10
C ASN A 538 1.82 -20.08 15.92
N GLN A 539 1.28 -20.76 14.91
CA GLN A 539 1.66 -22.12 14.54
C GLN A 539 3.00 -22.14 13.80
N ASP A 540 3.27 -21.15 12.96
CA ASP A 540 4.58 -20.98 12.33
C ASP A 540 5.68 -20.70 13.37
N GLU A 541 5.39 -19.94 14.43
CA GLU A 541 6.33 -19.80 15.54
C GLU A 541 6.67 -21.14 16.20
N ILE A 542 5.69 -22.03 16.35
CA ILE A 542 5.91 -23.37 16.90
C ILE A 542 6.82 -24.16 15.95
N THR A 543 6.63 -24.01 14.63
CA THR A 543 7.53 -24.60 13.62
C THR A 543 8.96 -24.10 13.81
N CYS A 544 9.18 -22.79 13.96
CA CYS A 544 10.52 -22.24 14.18
C CYS A 544 11.17 -22.70 15.50
N LYS A 545 10.37 -22.82 16.57
CA LYS A 545 10.87 -23.28 17.89
C LYS A 545 11.26 -24.76 17.90
N ASN A 546 10.53 -25.58 17.15
CA ASN A 546 10.71 -27.04 17.14
C ASN A 546 11.73 -27.52 16.10
N PHE A 547 12.07 -26.69 15.11
CA PHE A 547 12.91 -27.09 13.99
C PHE A 547 13.93 -26.01 13.61
N ASP A 548 15.14 -26.45 13.31
CA ASP A 548 16.22 -25.66 12.71
C ASP A 548 16.05 -25.57 11.18
N PHE A 549 14.93 -25.02 10.70
CA PHE A 549 14.80 -24.70 9.27
C PHE A 549 15.47 -23.35 8.99
N PRO A 550 16.05 -23.12 7.80
CA PRO A 550 16.60 -21.81 7.49
C PRO A 550 15.51 -20.74 7.31
N VAL A 551 14.39 -21.14 6.70
CA VAL A 551 13.28 -20.27 6.34
C VAL A 551 11.99 -21.08 6.29
N VAL A 552 10.87 -20.44 6.65
CA VAL A 552 9.51 -20.95 6.48
C VAL A 552 8.78 -20.03 5.51
N LEU A 553 8.28 -20.58 4.42
CA LEU A 553 7.42 -19.87 3.46
C LEU A 553 5.97 -20.20 3.80
N SER A 554 5.17 -19.22 4.20
CA SER A 554 3.83 -19.48 4.77
C SER A 554 2.74 -18.54 4.25
N GLY A 555 1.47 -18.90 4.50
CA GLY A 555 0.23 -18.20 4.12
C GLY A 555 -0.76 -18.02 5.27
N HIS A 556 -2.07 -17.98 4.96
CA HIS A 556 -3.23 -18.01 5.87
C HIS A 556 -3.62 -16.70 6.59
N ASP A 557 -2.67 -15.90 7.06
CA ASP A 557 -3.01 -14.72 7.89
C ASP A 557 -3.29 -13.42 7.08
N HIS A 558 -3.19 -13.47 5.74
CA HIS A 558 -3.43 -12.39 4.77
C HIS A 558 -2.59 -11.11 4.92
N HIS A 559 -1.74 -11.00 5.95
CA HIS A 559 -0.85 -9.87 6.16
C HIS A 559 0.62 -10.26 5.95
N ILE A 560 1.45 -9.25 5.71
CA ILE A 560 2.88 -9.44 5.47
C ILE A 560 3.57 -9.78 6.78
N VAL A 561 4.36 -10.87 6.77
CA VAL A 561 5.22 -11.26 7.88
C VAL A 561 6.63 -11.45 7.37
N ASP A 562 7.59 -10.77 7.99
CA ASP A 562 9.02 -10.97 7.79
C ASP A 562 9.74 -10.78 9.12
N ARG A 563 10.07 -11.89 9.77
CA ARG A 563 10.74 -11.88 11.08
C ARG A 563 11.50 -13.17 11.34
N ILE A 564 12.46 -13.10 12.26
CA ILE A 564 13.28 -14.24 12.68
C ILE A 564 12.84 -14.72 14.06
N VAL A 565 12.59 -16.02 14.18
CA VAL A 565 12.24 -16.71 15.43
C VAL A 565 13.19 -17.90 15.59
N ASP A 566 13.93 -17.95 16.69
CA ASP A 566 14.92 -19.00 16.99
C ASP A 566 15.86 -19.35 15.81
N GLY A 567 16.30 -18.33 15.08
CA GLY A 567 17.22 -18.46 13.94
C GLY A 567 16.56 -18.84 12.61
N THR A 568 15.26 -19.16 12.62
CA THR A 568 14.47 -19.42 11.40
C THR A 568 13.74 -18.15 10.95
N ARG A 569 13.81 -17.78 9.67
CA ARG A 569 13.04 -16.63 9.12
C ARG A 569 11.65 -17.07 8.66
N ILE A 570 10.60 -16.42 9.13
CA ILE A 570 9.21 -16.63 8.68
C ILE A 570 8.91 -15.57 7.61
N LEU A 571 8.41 -16.01 6.46
CA LEU A 571 8.05 -15.15 5.34
C LEU A 571 6.60 -15.40 4.91
N LYS A 572 5.79 -14.34 4.92
CA LYS A 572 4.43 -14.31 4.37
C LYS A 572 4.26 -13.06 3.49
N PRO A 573 3.91 -13.18 2.21
CA PRO A 573 3.77 -12.03 1.31
C PRO A 573 2.48 -11.22 1.48
N GLY A 574 1.57 -11.58 2.39
CA GLY A 574 0.21 -11.01 2.46
C GLY A 574 -0.74 -11.76 1.53
N SER A 575 -1.75 -11.09 0.96
CA SER A 575 -2.76 -11.70 0.10
C SER A 575 -2.80 -11.09 -1.32
N ASP A 576 -3.59 -11.73 -2.18
CA ASP A 576 -4.01 -11.28 -3.51
C ASP A 576 -2.88 -11.04 -4.51
N GLY A 577 -1.66 -11.48 -4.20
CA GLY A 577 -0.49 -11.23 -5.03
C GLY A 577 -0.13 -9.74 -5.11
N HIS A 578 -0.46 -8.93 -4.09
CA HIS A 578 0.02 -7.55 -4.03
C HIS A 578 1.54 -7.47 -3.83
N TYR A 579 2.07 -8.41 -3.07
CA TYR A 579 3.50 -8.61 -2.88
C TYR A 579 3.87 -10.07 -3.17
N ALA A 580 5.13 -10.28 -3.52
CA ALA A 580 5.72 -11.60 -3.66
C ALA A 580 7.01 -11.65 -2.84
N VAL A 581 7.25 -12.76 -2.14
CA VAL A 581 8.53 -13.03 -1.49
C VAL A 581 9.47 -13.62 -2.53
N MET A 582 10.64 -13.03 -2.71
CA MET A 582 11.73 -13.58 -3.52
C MET A 582 12.82 -14.09 -2.57
N LEU A 583 13.06 -15.39 -2.56
CA LEU A 583 14.07 -16.07 -1.76
C LEU A 583 15.16 -16.63 -2.67
N ASP A 584 16.39 -16.14 -2.50
CA ASP A 584 17.58 -16.64 -3.18
C ASP A 584 18.39 -17.54 -2.25
N ILE A 585 18.76 -18.71 -2.75
CA ILE A 585 19.64 -19.68 -2.11
C ILE A 585 20.84 -19.89 -3.03
N ILE A 586 22.00 -19.40 -2.59
CA ILE A 586 23.20 -19.27 -3.41
C ILE A 586 24.32 -20.13 -2.81
N TRP A 587 24.86 -21.03 -3.61
CA TRP A 587 26.09 -21.77 -3.29
C TRP A 587 27.24 -21.18 -4.10
N ASP A 588 28.00 -20.27 -3.51
CA ASP A 588 29.14 -19.57 -4.14
C ASP A 588 30.50 -20.26 -3.96
N GLY A 589 30.52 -21.41 -3.26
CA GLY A 589 31.72 -22.16 -2.92
C GLY A 589 32.15 -22.07 -1.45
N SER A 590 31.43 -21.29 -0.63
CA SER A 590 31.57 -21.26 0.83
C SER A 590 30.99 -22.51 1.52
N ASP A 591 31.27 -22.68 2.82
CA ASP A 591 30.71 -23.75 3.66
C ASP A 591 29.21 -23.47 3.91
N GLY A 592 28.37 -24.00 3.01
CA GLY A 592 26.90 -23.89 3.07
C GLY A 592 26.32 -22.81 2.15
N PRO A 593 25.00 -22.81 1.94
CA PRO A 593 24.34 -21.81 1.10
C PRO A 593 24.15 -20.48 1.82
N LYS A 594 24.31 -19.39 1.07
CA LYS A 594 23.83 -18.06 1.46
C LYS A 594 22.35 -17.94 1.11
N ILE A 595 21.53 -17.53 2.09
CA ILE A 595 20.07 -17.41 1.93
C ILE A 595 19.68 -15.94 2.10
N GLU A 596 19.11 -15.35 1.06
CA GLU A 596 18.66 -13.95 1.03
C GLU A 596 17.19 -13.91 0.65
N ALA A 597 16.40 -13.04 1.28
CA ALA A 597 15.01 -12.86 0.89
C ALA A 597 14.60 -11.39 0.88
N GLU A 598 13.81 -11.03 -0.11
CA GLU A 598 13.30 -9.70 -0.39
C GLU A 598 11.78 -9.77 -0.63
N LEU A 599 11.06 -8.73 -0.21
CA LEU A 599 9.65 -8.57 -0.53
C LEU A 599 9.51 -7.62 -1.72
N LEU A 600 8.90 -8.10 -2.79
CA LEU A 600 8.69 -7.36 -4.03
C LEU A 600 7.24 -6.93 -4.14
N LYS A 601 6.99 -5.66 -4.45
CA LYS A 601 5.64 -5.18 -4.77
C LYS A 601 5.32 -5.51 -6.22
N VAL A 602 4.27 -6.30 -6.44
CA VAL A 602 3.93 -6.81 -7.78
C VAL A 602 3.52 -5.68 -8.72
N ALA A 603 2.81 -4.68 -8.21
CA ALA A 603 2.37 -3.51 -8.99
C ALA A 603 3.52 -2.65 -9.55
N ASP A 604 4.77 -2.84 -9.10
CA ASP A 604 5.94 -2.13 -9.64
C ASP A 604 6.42 -2.70 -10.99
N PHE A 605 5.81 -3.81 -11.45
CA PHE A 605 6.12 -4.47 -12.72
C PHE A 605 4.99 -4.24 -13.73
N GLU A 606 5.35 -3.93 -14.96
CA GLU A 606 4.39 -3.70 -16.05
C GLU A 606 3.54 -4.96 -16.29
N ALA A 607 2.23 -4.78 -16.43
CA ALA A 607 1.30 -5.88 -16.67
C ALA A 607 1.51 -6.50 -18.06
N ASP A 608 1.60 -7.84 -18.14
CA ASP A 608 1.56 -8.56 -19.42
C ASP A 608 0.22 -8.28 -20.13
N ALA A 609 0.29 -7.62 -21.28
CA ALA A 609 -0.88 -7.13 -21.99
C ALA A 609 -1.81 -8.26 -22.47
N LEU A 610 -1.26 -9.43 -22.82
CA LEU A 610 -2.06 -10.54 -23.31
C LEU A 610 -2.78 -11.24 -22.15
N LEU A 611 -2.07 -11.47 -21.04
CA LEU A 611 -2.67 -12.02 -19.83
C LEU A 611 -3.72 -11.06 -19.24
N ALA A 612 -3.50 -9.75 -19.32
CA ALA A 612 -4.49 -8.75 -18.89
C ALA A 612 -5.79 -8.82 -19.69
N GLU A 613 -5.75 -9.11 -21.00
CA GLU A 613 -6.97 -9.35 -21.79
C GLU A 613 -7.66 -10.65 -21.40
N HIS A 614 -6.90 -11.72 -21.14
CA HIS A 614 -7.48 -12.98 -20.66
C HIS A 614 -8.11 -12.83 -19.26
N VAL A 615 -7.53 -12.02 -18.37
CA VAL A 615 -8.15 -11.67 -17.08
C VAL A 615 -9.51 -11.01 -17.29
N LYS A 616 -9.63 -10.08 -18.25
CA LYS A 616 -10.92 -9.45 -18.58
C LYS A 616 -11.92 -10.45 -19.13
N GLU A 617 -11.48 -11.36 -20.01
CA GLU A 617 -12.30 -12.44 -20.57
C GLU A 617 -12.83 -13.37 -19.48
N VAL A 618 -11.98 -13.75 -18.52
CA VAL A 618 -12.41 -14.59 -17.39
C VAL A 618 -13.39 -13.82 -16.50
N TYR A 619 -13.13 -12.54 -16.23
CA TYR A 619 -14.04 -11.70 -15.46
C TYR A 619 -15.40 -11.43 -16.13
N SER A 620 -15.51 -11.56 -17.46
CA SER A 620 -16.79 -11.34 -18.14
C SER A 620 -17.85 -12.37 -17.74
N THR A 621 -17.45 -13.50 -17.15
CA THR A 621 -18.38 -14.44 -16.50
C THR A 621 -19.17 -13.79 -15.37
N LEU A 622 -18.66 -12.72 -14.75
CA LEU A 622 -19.33 -11.93 -13.71
C LEU A 622 -20.22 -10.83 -14.28
N ASP A 623 -20.21 -10.56 -15.59
CA ASP A 623 -20.87 -9.37 -16.18
C ASP A 623 -22.35 -9.30 -15.83
N HIS A 624 -23.04 -10.44 -15.81
CA HIS A 624 -24.44 -10.54 -15.43
C HIS A 624 -24.70 -10.07 -13.98
N LEU A 625 -23.77 -10.32 -13.05
CA LEU A 625 -23.83 -9.82 -11.68
C LEU A 625 -23.34 -8.37 -11.56
N ARG A 626 -22.28 -8.02 -12.28
CA ARG A 626 -21.60 -6.73 -12.26
C ARG A 626 -22.50 -5.61 -12.75
N TYR A 627 -23.22 -5.86 -13.84
CA TYR A 627 -24.08 -4.86 -14.47
C TYR A 627 -25.53 -4.88 -13.95
N THR A 628 -25.90 -5.85 -13.12
CA THR A 628 -27.21 -5.88 -12.45
C THR A 628 -27.16 -5.11 -11.14
N GLN A 629 -27.75 -3.91 -11.13
CA GLN A 629 -27.80 -3.03 -9.96
C GLN A 629 -28.97 -3.36 -9.06
N VAL A 630 -28.71 -3.45 -7.75
CA VAL A 630 -29.70 -3.89 -6.75
C VAL A 630 -30.18 -2.78 -5.82
N VAL A 631 -29.34 -1.77 -5.55
CA VAL A 631 -29.72 -0.67 -4.64
C VAL A 631 -28.98 0.63 -4.95
N LYS A 632 -29.64 1.77 -4.67
CA LYS A 632 -29.02 3.10 -4.66
C LYS A 632 -28.42 3.39 -3.29
N VAL A 633 -27.15 3.77 -3.25
CA VAL A 633 -26.44 4.14 -2.01
C VAL A 633 -26.84 5.58 -1.63
N PRO A 634 -27.42 5.85 -0.45
CA PRO A 634 -27.75 7.22 -0.05
C PRO A 634 -26.52 8.12 0.13
N LYS A 635 -26.68 9.45 -0.07
CA LYS A 635 -25.57 10.43 0.07
C LYS A 635 -24.89 10.37 1.44
N ALA A 636 -25.64 10.06 2.51
CA ALA A 636 -25.13 9.96 3.88
C ALA A 636 -24.05 8.88 4.07
N TYR A 637 -23.99 7.88 3.18
CA TYR A 637 -23.03 6.78 3.25
C TYR A 637 -21.88 6.93 2.24
N ARG A 638 -21.79 8.06 1.52
CA ARG A 638 -20.76 8.30 0.50
C ARG A 638 -19.63 9.19 1.07
N PRO A 639 -18.35 8.89 0.75
CA PRO A 639 -17.87 7.75 -0.04
C PRO A 639 -18.10 6.42 0.69
N LEU A 640 -18.47 5.40 -0.10
CA LEU A 640 -18.75 4.07 0.43
C LEU A 640 -17.42 3.30 0.44
N SER A 641 -17.02 2.79 1.61
CA SER A 641 -15.76 2.05 1.76
C SER A 641 -15.93 0.99 2.82
N SER A 642 -15.40 -0.21 2.55
CA SER A 642 -15.26 -1.30 3.52
C SER A 642 -13.84 -1.40 4.09
N VAL A 643 -12.88 -0.64 3.56
CA VAL A 643 -11.47 -0.66 3.99
C VAL A 643 -11.34 -0.58 5.50
N ASN A 644 -10.62 -1.52 6.10
CA ASN A 644 -10.39 -1.63 7.54
C ASN A 644 -11.68 -1.92 8.36
N SER A 645 -12.62 -2.71 7.81
CA SER A 645 -13.81 -3.20 8.53
C SER A 645 -13.47 -3.96 9.81
N ARG A 646 -12.27 -4.55 9.89
CA ARG A 646 -11.79 -5.29 11.06
C ARG A 646 -11.15 -4.41 12.14
N GLY A 647 -10.91 -3.13 11.85
CA GLY A 647 -10.26 -2.18 12.76
C GLY A 647 -10.99 -0.86 12.97
N SER A 648 -12.11 -0.62 12.27
CA SER A 648 -12.94 0.58 12.45
C SER A 648 -14.36 0.35 11.94
N CYS A 649 -15.33 1.19 12.37
CA CYS A 649 -16.67 1.18 11.78
C CYS A 649 -16.61 1.86 10.40
N THR A 650 -16.95 1.15 9.33
CA THR A 650 -16.82 1.66 7.96
C THR A 650 -18.16 2.13 7.38
N SER A 651 -18.14 2.98 6.36
CA SER A 651 -19.38 3.49 5.74
C SER A 651 -20.16 2.39 5.02
N ALA A 652 -19.48 1.42 4.40
CA ALA A 652 -20.10 0.26 3.78
C ALA A 652 -20.78 -0.63 4.83
N ALA A 653 -20.07 -0.99 5.90
CA ALA A 653 -20.63 -1.82 6.95
C ALA A 653 -21.81 -1.13 7.66
N ARG A 654 -21.71 0.18 7.93
CA ARG A 654 -22.83 0.97 8.48
C ARG A 654 -24.04 0.96 7.54
N PHE A 655 -23.84 1.13 6.24
CA PHE A 655 -24.90 1.06 5.24
C PHE A 655 -25.60 -0.31 5.23
N PHE A 656 -24.83 -1.41 5.13
CA PHE A 656 -25.39 -2.76 5.12
C PHE A 656 -26.10 -3.10 6.44
N CYS A 657 -25.53 -2.76 7.60
CA CYS A 657 -26.19 -2.98 8.89
C CYS A 657 -27.52 -2.22 8.97
N THR A 658 -27.56 -0.97 8.49
CA THR A 658 -28.80 -0.19 8.41
C THR A 658 -29.83 -0.84 7.49
N GLU A 659 -29.44 -1.29 6.30
CA GLU A 659 -30.37 -1.95 5.38
C GLU A 659 -30.84 -3.31 5.92
N ILE A 660 -30.01 -4.07 6.63
CA ILE A 660 -30.40 -5.30 7.34
C ILE A 660 -31.45 -4.97 8.42
N ARG A 661 -31.20 -3.97 9.26
CA ARG A 661 -32.17 -3.54 10.29
C ARG A 661 -33.49 -3.15 9.65
N ASN A 662 -33.44 -2.38 8.57
CA ASN A 662 -34.63 -1.94 7.85
C ASN A 662 -35.39 -3.12 7.22
N ALA A 663 -34.67 -4.12 6.71
CA ALA A 663 -35.24 -5.33 6.15
C ALA A 663 -35.94 -6.20 7.22
N LEU A 664 -35.31 -6.37 8.40
CA LEU A 664 -35.92 -7.06 9.55
C LEU A 664 -37.19 -6.37 10.06
N ASN A 665 -37.23 -5.04 9.95
CA ASN A 665 -38.39 -4.23 10.32
C ASN A 665 -39.44 -4.09 9.21
N LEU A 666 -39.27 -4.74 8.06
CA LEU A 666 -40.30 -4.76 7.04
C LEU A 666 -41.48 -5.60 7.56
N ASP A 667 -42.68 -5.02 7.62
CA ASP A 667 -43.93 -5.62 8.15
C ASP A 667 -44.31 -7.00 7.50
N CYS A 668 -43.54 -7.53 6.54
CA CYS A 668 -43.86 -8.67 5.68
C CYS A 668 -43.54 -10.05 6.27
N LEU A 669 -42.87 -10.15 7.42
CA LEU A 669 -42.75 -11.39 8.18
C LEU A 669 -43.91 -11.45 9.17
N GLU A 670 -44.83 -12.41 9.01
CA GLU A 670 -45.77 -12.74 10.09
C GLU A 670 -44.93 -13.06 11.34
N ASP A 671 -45.23 -12.40 12.47
CA ASP A 671 -44.44 -12.39 13.71
C ASP A 671 -43.07 -11.68 13.65
N SER A 672 -42.87 -10.67 12.78
CA SER A 672 -41.57 -9.98 12.69
C SER A 672 -41.13 -9.34 14.03
N PRO A 673 -40.01 -9.75 14.63
CA PRO A 673 -39.46 -9.10 15.80
C PRO A 673 -38.91 -7.74 15.37
N HIS A 674 -39.58 -6.67 15.77
CA HIS A 674 -39.04 -5.32 15.64
C HIS A 674 -37.59 -5.29 16.11
N CYS A 675 -36.68 -4.83 15.25
CA CYS A 675 -35.24 -4.80 15.50
C CYS A 675 -34.84 -3.34 15.79
N ASP A 676 -34.33 -3.08 17.00
CA ASP A 676 -33.95 -1.74 17.44
C ASP A 676 -32.63 -1.31 16.76
N CYS A 677 -31.66 -2.23 16.69
CA CYS A 677 -30.37 -2.04 16.06
C CYS A 677 -29.73 -3.36 15.59
N VAL A 678 -28.74 -3.27 14.72
CA VAL A 678 -27.96 -4.37 14.17
C VAL A 678 -26.50 -4.17 14.52
N VAL A 679 -25.88 -5.25 15.01
CA VAL A 679 -24.46 -5.31 15.35
C VAL A 679 -23.86 -6.60 14.79
N ILE A 680 -22.83 -6.49 13.95
CA ILE A 680 -22.21 -7.62 13.24
C ILE A 680 -20.69 -7.50 13.34
N ASN A 681 -19.98 -8.63 13.44
CA ASN A 681 -18.51 -8.62 13.44
C ASN A 681 -17.97 -8.16 12.07
N GLY A 682 -16.99 -7.25 12.07
CA GLY A 682 -16.29 -6.75 10.88
C GLY A 682 -15.69 -7.83 9.99
N GLY A 683 -15.34 -9.00 10.54
CA GLY A 683 -14.90 -10.16 9.76
C GLY A 683 -15.96 -10.78 8.84
N ASN A 684 -17.25 -10.40 8.97
CA ASN A 684 -18.30 -10.80 8.02
C ASN A 684 -18.34 -9.91 6.77
N PHE A 685 -17.54 -8.84 6.75
CA PHE A 685 -17.30 -8.01 5.58
C PHE A 685 -15.89 -8.29 5.06
N ARG A 686 -15.70 -8.31 3.73
CA ARG A 686 -14.36 -8.51 3.16
C ARG A 686 -13.37 -7.44 3.59
N GLY A 687 -13.81 -6.18 3.63
CA GLY A 687 -13.10 -5.14 4.37
C GLY A 687 -11.93 -4.45 3.64
N GLU A 688 -11.85 -4.59 2.31
CA GLU A 688 -10.68 -4.20 1.51
C GLU A 688 -11.04 -3.35 0.29
N ARG A 689 -12.31 -2.94 0.16
CA ARG A 689 -12.81 -2.26 -1.05
C ARG A 689 -13.18 -0.80 -0.81
N ASP A 690 -12.70 0.08 -1.68
CA ASP A 690 -13.12 1.48 -1.77
C ASP A 690 -14.02 1.66 -3.01
N TYR A 691 -15.30 1.96 -2.79
CA TYR A 691 -16.32 2.09 -3.82
C TYR A 691 -16.39 3.54 -4.33
N LYS A 692 -15.33 3.97 -5.01
CA LYS A 692 -15.19 5.34 -5.54
C LYS A 692 -16.34 5.69 -6.48
N ASP A 693 -16.98 6.84 -6.21
CA ASP A 693 -18.10 7.38 -7.00
C ASP A 693 -19.32 6.45 -7.18
N VAL A 694 -19.42 5.39 -6.37
CA VAL A 694 -20.50 4.42 -6.46
C VAL A 694 -21.80 5.03 -5.95
N ARG A 695 -22.73 5.26 -6.88
CA ARG A 695 -24.09 5.70 -6.59
C ARG A 695 -25.06 4.53 -6.42
N ARG A 696 -24.70 3.35 -6.94
CA ARG A 696 -25.53 2.14 -7.01
C ARG A 696 -24.66 0.91 -6.84
N LEU A 697 -25.09 -0.04 -6.03
CA LEU A 697 -24.39 -1.32 -5.86
C LEU A 697 -24.96 -2.35 -6.81
N SER A 698 -24.09 -3.18 -7.36
CA SER A 698 -24.43 -4.34 -8.16
C SER A 698 -24.66 -5.60 -7.32
N LEU A 699 -25.17 -6.66 -7.95
CA LEU A 699 -25.27 -7.97 -7.34
C LEU A 699 -23.88 -8.55 -7.03
N GLU A 700 -22.89 -8.29 -7.90
CA GLU A 700 -21.48 -8.59 -7.64
C GLU A 700 -20.98 -7.88 -6.37
N ASP A 701 -21.33 -6.61 -6.18
CA ASP A 701 -20.91 -5.85 -5.00
C ASP A 701 -21.47 -6.42 -3.71
N LEU A 702 -22.74 -6.86 -3.69
CA LEU A 702 -23.33 -7.53 -2.52
C LEU A 702 -22.60 -8.85 -2.24
N LYS A 703 -22.43 -9.68 -3.28
CA LYS A 703 -21.89 -11.03 -3.13
C LYS A 703 -20.40 -11.08 -2.84
N SER A 704 -19.64 -10.08 -3.29
CA SER A 704 -18.22 -9.96 -3.00
C SER A 704 -17.93 -9.40 -1.61
N GLU A 705 -18.82 -8.56 -1.06
CA GLU A 705 -18.56 -7.84 0.19
C GLU A 705 -19.02 -8.60 1.43
N ILE A 706 -20.18 -9.27 1.37
CA ILE A 706 -20.73 -10.09 2.47
C ILE A 706 -20.75 -11.54 2.02
N ASP A 707 -20.23 -12.46 2.84
CA ASP A 707 -20.26 -13.89 2.53
C ASP A 707 -21.71 -14.44 2.54
N GLU A 708 -22.04 -15.33 1.60
CA GLU A 708 -23.40 -15.91 1.45
C GLU A 708 -23.83 -16.74 2.67
N SER A 709 -22.88 -17.25 3.47
CA SER A 709 -23.14 -17.98 4.72
C SER A 709 -23.49 -17.10 5.91
N VAL A 710 -23.38 -15.76 5.77
CA VAL A 710 -23.72 -14.84 6.85
C VAL A 710 -25.23 -14.82 7.05
N GLU A 711 -25.63 -15.22 8.25
CA GLU A 711 -27.03 -15.21 8.67
C GLU A 711 -27.22 -14.31 9.88
N ILE A 712 -28.38 -13.64 9.90
CA ILE A 712 -28.79 -12.75 10.97
C ILE A 712 -29.87 -13.41 11.83
N VAL A 713 -29.76 -13.25 13.15
CA VAL A 713 -30.76 -13.58 14.17
C VAL A 713 -31.08 -12.32 14.96
N VAL A 714 -32.30 -12.21 15.49
CA VAL A 714 -32.66 -11.13 16.42
C VAL A 714 -32.64 -11.68 17.84
N ALA A 715 -31.86 -11.06 18.71
CA ALA A 715 -31.74 -11.43 20.12
C ALA A 715 -32.28 -10.33 21.03
N GLU A 716 -32.99 -10.70 22.09
CA GLU A 716 -33.39 -9.77 23.16
C GLU A 716 -32.28 -9.67 24.21
N LEU A 717 -31.67 -8.49 24.30
CA LEU A 717 -30.47 -8.24 25.10
C LEU A 717 -30.63 -6.94 25.91
N PRO A 718 -30.15 -6.89 27.17
CA PRO A 718 -30.10 -5.65 27.95
C PRO A 718 -29.23 -4.57 27.31
N GLY A 719 -29.57 -3.30 27.51
CA GLY A 719 -28.86 -2.15 26.95
C GLY A 719 -27.40 -2.05 27.37
N TRP A 720 -27.06 -2.46 28.60
CA TRP A 720 -25.68 -2.44 29.09
C TRP A 720 -24.74 -3.32 28.24
N ILE A 721 -25.25 -4.34 27.55
CA ILE A 721 -24.45 -5.19 26.64
C ILE A 721 -23.89 -4.36 25.48
N LEU A 722 -24.62 -3.35 25.00
CA LEU A 722 -24.17 -2.49 23.90
C LEU A 722 -22.96 -1.64 24.30
N GLN A 723 -22.74 -1.36 25.58
CA GLN A 723 -21.50 -0.72 26.04
C GLN A 723 -20.27 -1.62 25.83
N GLY A 724 -20.48 -2.93 25.73
CA GLY A 724 -19.43 -3.90 25.41
C GLY A 724 -18.87 -3.77 23.99
N LEU A 725 -19.49 -2.99 23.08
CA LEU A 725 -18.89 -2.66 21.77
C LEU A 725 -17.47 -2.10 21.94
N ARG A 726 -17.28 -1.26 22.97
CA ARG A 726 -16.00 -0.67 23.31
C ARG A 726 -14.93 -1.69 23.70
N GLU A 727 -15.30 -2.88 24.20
CA GLU A 727 -14.34 -3.96 24.47
C GLU A 727 -13.72 -4.44 23.16
N THR A 728 -14.54 -4.60 22.13
CA THR A 728 -14.09 -5.09 20.81
C THR A 728 -13.17 -4.10 20.10
N TRP A 729 -13.32 -2.81 20.38
CA TRP A 729 -12.53 -1.72 19.79
C TRP A 729 -11.14 -1.55 20.40
N LYS A 730 -10.85 -2.30 21.48
CA LYS A 730 -9.55 -2.27 22.16
C LYS A 730 -8.65 -3.45 21.79
N VAL A 731 -9.18 -4.47 21.11
CA VAL A 731 -8.45 -5.70 20.79
C VAL A 731 -7.90 -5.63 19.36
N VAL A 732 -6.61 -5.90 19.19
CA VAL A 732 -5.91 -5.88 17.88
C VAL A 732 -6.09 -7.21 17.14
N SER A 733 -7.30 -7.80 17.13
CA SER A 733 -7.55 -9.09 16.49
C SER A 733 -8.82 -9.05 15.64
N GLY A 734 -8.78 -8.46 14.45
CA GLY A 734 -9.73 -8.77 13.37
C GLY A 734 -11.23 -8.52 13.61
N ALA A 735 -11.64 -7.99 14.77
CA ALA A 735 -12.95 -8.26 15.37
C ALA A 735 -13.72 -6.99 15.78
N TRP A 736 -13.45 -5.88 15.11
CA TRP A 736 -14.21 -4.65 15.33
C TRP A 736 -15.70 -4.87 15.02
N MET A 737 -16.57 -4.67 16.01
CA MET A 737 -18.01 -4.81 15.79
C MET A 737 -18.53 -3.60 15.01
N GLN A 738 -19.18 -3.89 13.88
CA GLN A 738 -19.89 -2.96 13.01
C GLN A 738 -21.30 -2.76 13.53
N HIS A 739 -21.87 -1.58 13.31
CA HIS A 739 -23.22 -1.26 13.73
C HIS A 739 -23.93 -0.34 12.74
N ASP A 740 -25.25 -0.34 12.79
CA ASP A 740 -26.09 0.52 11.96
C ASP A 740 -26.15 1.98 12.40
N ASP A 741 -26.94 2.76 11.66
CA ASP A 741 -27.19 4.18 11.92
C ASP A 741 -28.10 4.50 13.11
N GLY A 742 -28.76 3.50 13.69
CA GLY A 742 -29.57 3.62 14.90
C GLY A 742 -28.75 3.65 16.19
N ILE A 743 -27.47 3.27 16.14
CA ILE A 743 -26.53 3.39 17.26
C ILE A 743 -25.67 4.65 17.07
N GLU A 744 -25.71 5.51 18.08
CA GLU A 744 -24.83 6.68 18.22
C GLU A 744 -23.82 6.44 19.34
N VAL A 745 -22.56 6.74 19.04
CA VAL A 745 -21.46 6.62 19.99
C VAL A 745 -20.75 7.95 20.22
N ASP A 746 -20.29 8.18 21.44
CA ASP A 746 -19.50 9.37 21.80
C ASP A 746 -18.03 9.23 21.39
N ASP A 747 -17.26 10.32 21.54
CA ASP A 747 -15.82 10.36 21.24
C ASP A 747 -14.98 9.37 22.09
N ARG A 748 -15.55 8.80 23.14
CA ARG A 748 -14.90 7.82 24.03
C ARG A 748 -15.32 6.38 23.71
N GLY A 749 -16.22 6.22 22.74
CA GLY A 749 -16.76 4.96 22.27
C GLY A 749 -17.86 4.36 23.14
N HIS A 750 -18.57 5.17 23.93
CA HIS A 750 -19.77 4.71 24.64
C HIS A 750 -21.00 4.89 23.76
N VAL A 751 -21.92 3.94 23.84
CA VAL A 751 -23.22 4.06 23.19
C VAL A 751 -24.06 5.08 23.95
N VAL A 752 -24.46 6.15 23.28
CA VAL A 752 -25.24 7.26 23.83
C VAL A 752 -26.72 7.08 23.56
N SER A 753 -27.05 6.59 22.36
CA SER A 753 -28.43 6.42 21.93
C SER A 753 -28.59 5.18 21.04
N VAL A 754 -29.77 4.57 21.13
CA VAL A 754 -30.21 3.44 20.30
C VAL A 754 -31.60 3.77 19.79
N ALA A 755 -31.80 3.63 18.47
CA ALA A 755 -33.04 3.96 17.78
C ALA A 755 -33.56 5.39 18.09
N GLY A 756 -32.64 6.36 18.23
CA GLY A 756 -32.94 7.77 18.50
C GLY A 756 -33.39 8.08 19.93
N LYS A 757 -33.26 7.12 20.87
CA LYS A 757 -33.52 7.33 22.30
C LYS A 757 -32.23 7.12 23.10
N ALA A 758 -32.05 7.90 24.17
CA ALA A 758 -30.92 7.69 25.09
C ALA A 758 -30.88 6.22 25.56
N LEU A 759 -29.67 5.65 25.65
CA LEU A 759 -29.50 4.27 26.09
C LEU A 759 -30.02 4.09 27.52
N ASP A 760 -30.93 3.15 27.70
CA ASP A 760 -31.36 2.64 28.99
C ASP A 760 -30.59 1.33 29.26
N GLU A 761 -29.60 1.37 30.14
CA GLU A 761 -28.72 0.21 30.39
C GLU A 761 -29.47 -1.02 30.90
N ASP A 762 -30.56 -0.82 31.65
CA ASP A 762 -31.41 -1.89 32.17
C ASP A 762 -32.56 -2.26 31.21
N GLY A 763 -32.77 -1.43 30.18
CA GLY A 763 -33.78 -1.65 29.14
C GLY A 763 -33.45 -2.87 28.28
N THR A 764 -34.49 -3.54 27.76
CA THR A 764 -34.32 -4.66 26.81
C THR A 764 -34.42 -4.16 25.38
N TYR A 765 -33.44 -4.53 24.56
CA TYR A 765 -33.34 -4.19 23.15
C TYR A 765 -33.34 -5.44 22.28
N ARG A 766 -33.98 -5.36 21.12
CA ARG A 766 -33.95 -6.39 20.09
C ARG A 766 -32.83 -6.07 19.11
N ILE A 767 -31.76 -6.84 19.19
CA ILE A 767 -30.52 -6.61 18.47
C ILE A 767 -30.35 -7.67 17.38
N GLY A 768 -30.29 -7.25 16.13
CA GLY A 768 -29.94 -8.12 15.00
C GLY A 768 -28.45 -8.42 14.98
N THR A 769 -28.06 -9.69 14.96
CA THR A 769 -26.66 -10.10 15.00
C THR A 769 -26.43 -11.49 14.42
N THR A 770 -25.18 -11.96 14.29
CA THR A 770 -24.87 -13.28 13.74
C THR A 770 -25.01 -14.39 14.79
N ARG A 771 -25.20 -15.64 14.36
CA ARG A 771 -25.36 -16.79 15.29
C ARG A 771 -24.22 -16.93 16.31
N ARG A 772 -23.00 -16.51 15.94
CA ARG A 772 -21.79 -16.58 16.79
C ARG A 772 -21.52 -15.29 17.56
N PHE A 773 -22.50 -14.39 17.67
CA PHE A 773 -22.36 -13.10 18.34
C PHE A 773 -21.68 -13.21 19.71
N GLY A 774 -20.61 -12.44 19.92
CA GLY A 774 -19.98 -12.25 21.23
C GLY A 774 -19.29 -13.46 21.87
N ILE A 775 -19.48 -14.70 21.40
CA ILE A 775 -18.96 -15.93 22.05
C ILE A 775 -17.43 -15.93 22.17
N GLN A 776 -16.72 -15.22 21.28
CA GLN A 776 -15.25 -15.11 21.31
C GLN A 776 -14.73 -13.69 21.63
N LEU A 777 -15.59 -12.67 21.66
CA LEU A 777 -15.15 -11.27 21.49
C LEU A 777 -15.78 -10.26 22.47
N MET A 778 -16.96 -10.56 23.02
CA MET A 778 -17.62 -9.72 24.02
C MET A 778 -17.86 -10.58 25.26
N SER A 779 -16.97 -10.44 26.23
CA SER A 779 -17.00 -11.21 27.48
C SER A 779 -18.35 -11.06 28.21
N SER A 780 -18.94 -9.88 28.11
CA SER A 780 -20.27 -9.51 28.59
C SER A 780 -21.40 -10.34 27.97
N VAL A 781 -21.40 -10.52 26.64
CA VAL A 781 -22.40 -11.31 25.91
C VAL A 781 -22.26 -12.80 26.22
N ALA A 782 -21.04 -13.32 26.16
CA ALA A 782 -20.76 -14.72 26.46
C ALA A 782 -21.23 -15.07 27.88
N SER A 783 -20.88 -14.22 28.86
CA SER A 783 -21.30 -14.39 30.26
C SER A 783 -22.83 -14.31 30.42
N TYR A 784 -23.50 -13.37 29.73
CA TYR A 784 -24.95 -13.22 29.81
C TYR A 784 -25.68 -14.47 29.32
N TRP A 785 -25.26 -15.01 28.17
CA TRP A 785 -25.87 -16.21 27.59
C TRP A 785 -25.44 -17.52 28.25
N GLU A 786 -24.28 -17.58 28.92
CA GLU A 786 -23.94 -18.70 29.80
C GLU A 786 -24.84 -18.74 31.03
N GLN A 787 -25.17 -17.57 31.59
CA GLN A 787 -26.08 -17.46 32.72
C GLN A 787 -27.55 -17.66 32.31
N ARG A 788 -27.91 -17.33 31.06
CA ARG A 788 -29.27 -17.37 30.51
C ARG A 788 -29.31 -18.08 29.14
N PRO A 789 -29.00 -19.39 29.08
CA PRO A 789 -28.94 -20.13 27.82
C PRO A 789 -30.29 -20.20 27.09
N GLU A 790 -31.41 -20.08 27.82
CA GLU A 790 -32.76 -20.05 27.28
C GLU A 790 -33.08 -18.79 26.46
N LEU A 791 -32.28 -17.72 26.61
CA LEU A 791 -32.42 -16.47 25.84
C LEU A 791 -31.57 -16.46 24.57
N ARG A 792 -30.88 -17.56 24.25
CA ARG A 792 -30.16 -17.68 22.97
C ARG A 792 -31.17 -17.82 21.82
N PRO A 793 -31.01 -17.07 20.72
CA PRO A 793 -31.85 -17.25 19.53
C PRO A 793 -31.81 -18.70 19.04
N HIS A 794 -32.96 -19.21 18.62
CA HIS A 794 -33.05 -20.58 18.09
C HIS A 794 -32.32 -20.66 16.73
N PRO A 795 -31.59 -21.75 16.42
CA PRO A 795 -30.87 -21.86 15.16
C PRO A 795 -31.74 -21.68 13.90
N GLU A 796 -33.02 -22.06 13.98
CA GLU A 796 -33.98 -21.92 12.87
C GLU A 796 -34.52 -20.50 12.69
N SER A 797 -34.26 -19.58 13.63
CA SER A 797 -34.66 -18.17 13.50
C SER A 797 -33.65 -17.33 12.70
N ALA A 798 -32.59 -17.96 12.19
CA ALA A 798 -31.57 -17.28 11.41
C ALA A 798 -32.00 -17.10 9.96
N VAL A 799 -31.78 -15.91 9.42
CA VAL A 799 -32.14 -15.55 8.04
C VAL A 799 -30.88 -15.20 7.26
N PRO A 800 -30.65 -15.77 6.06
CA PRO A 800 -29.53 -15.37 5.20
C PRO A 800 -29.58 -13.88 4.84
N VAL A 801 -28.47 -13.17 5.03
CA VAL A 801 -28.41 -11.70 4.84
C VAL A 801 -28.68 -11.30 3.40
N HIS A 802 -28.14 -12.04 2.42
CA HIS A 802 -28.33 -11.73 1.00
C HIS A 802 -29.81 -11.82 0.61
N SER A 803 -30.48 -12.91 0.97
CA SER A 803 -31.90 -13.10 0.68
C SER A 803 -32.76 -12.02 1.35
N LEU A 804 -32.43 -11.67 2.60
CA LEU A 804 -33.12 -10.62 3.35
C LEU A 804 -32.99 -9.25 2.67
N LEU A 805 -31.76 -8.86 2.29
CA LEU A 805 -31.49 -7.57 1.63
C LEU A 805 -32.11 -7.50 0.24
N LEU A 806 -31.93 -8.53 -0.59
CA LEU A 806 -32.49 -8.56 -1.94
C LEU A 806 -34.02 -8.50 -1.92
N HIS A 807 -34.66 -9.22 -0.99
CA HIS A 807 -36.12 -9.15 -0.81
C HIS A 807 -36.58 -7.75 -0.39
N TYR A 808 -35.88 -7.12 0.56
CA TYR A 808 -36.17 -5.77 1.01
C TYR A 808 -36.01 -4.72 -0.10
N TRP A 809 -34.96 -4.81 -0.89
CA TRP A 809 -34.73 -3.91 -2.03
C TRP A 809 -35.74 -4.14 -3.15
N ALA A 810 -36.11 -5.39 -3.43
CA ALA A 810 -37.19 -5.71 -4.36
C ALA A 810 -38.53 -5.08 -3.92
N GLU A 811 -38.84 -5.07 -2.62
CA GLU A 811 -40.02 -4.37 -2.09
C GLU A 811 -39.93 -2.86 -2.29
N LYS A 812 -38.79 -2.23 -2.02
CA LYS A 812 -38.58 -0.79 -2.31
C LYS A 812 -38.79 -0.47 -3.80
N VAL A 813 -38.28 -1.32 -4.70
CA VAL A 813 -38.44 -1.18 -6.15
C VAL A 813 -39.91 -1.31 -6.52
N TRP A 814 -40.60 -2.35 -6.03
CA TRP A 814 -42.01 -2.55 -6.32
C TRP A 814 -42.90 -1.41 -5.79
N VAL A 815 -42.63 -0.87 -4.60
CA VAL A 815 -43.37 0.28 -4.06
C VAL A 815 -43.28 1.49 -5.00
N ARG A 816 -42.14 1.72 -5.65
CA ARG A 816 -41.98 2.79 -6.64
C ARG A 816 -42.73 2.50 -7.93
N ILE A 817 -42.63 1.28 -8.44
CA ILE A 817 -43.37 0.82 -9.63
C ILE A 817 -44.88 0.96 -9.39
N TRP A 818 -45.37 0.52 -8.23
CA TRP A 818 -46.75 0.67 -7.82
C TRP A 818 -47.19 2.14 -7.77
N ALA A 819 -46.40 3.01 -7.13
CA ALA A 819 -46.71 4.43 -7.03
C ALA A 819 -46.69 5.15 -8.40
N PHE A 820 -45.92 4.64 -9.36
CA PHE A 820 -45.93 5.11 -10.74
C PHE A 820 -47.19 4.68 -11.49
N LEU A 821 -47.69 3.47 -11.22
CA LEU A 821 -48.93 2.94 -11.80
C LEU A 821 -50.18 3.63 -11.23
N ASP A 822 -50.28 3.79 -9.90
CA ASP A 822 -51.42 4.38 -9.16
C ASP A 822 -51.46 5.92 -9.31
N LYS A 823 -51.70 6.39 -10.54
CA LYS A 823 -51.62 7.81 -10.93
C LYS A 823 -52.67 8.64 -10.22
N ASP A 824 -53.85 8.07 -9.98
CA ASP A 824 -54.94 8.78 -9.31
C ASP A 824 -54.87 8.68 -7.76
N GLY A 825 -53.98 7.83 -7.23
CA GLY A 825 -53.75 7.63 -5.81
C GLY A 825 -54.91 6.97 -5.07
N ASN A 826 -55.82 6.29 -5.79
CA ASN A 826 -56.98 5.62 -5.21
C ASN A 826 -56.58 4.32 -4.46
N GLY A 827 -55.36 3.83 -4.68
CA GLY A 827 -54.81 2.64 -4.05
C GLY A 827 -55.31 1.34 -4.68
N ARG A 828 -55.61 1.35 -5.98
CA ARG A 828 -55.86 0.21 -6.87
C ARG A 828 -55.31 0.57 -8.24
N ILE A 829 -54.80 -0.42 -8.94
CA ILE A 829 -54.40 -0.27 -10.34
C ILE A 829 -55.58 -0.72 -11.21
N ASP A 830 -56.04 0.16 -12.10
CA ASP A 830 -57.10 -0.15 -13.07
C ASP A 830 -56.51 -0.50 -14.46
N PRO A 831 -57.29 -1.08 -15.40
CA PRO A 831 -56.80 -1.47 -16.72
C PRO A 831 -56.20 -0.34 -17.57
N GLU A 832 -56.55 0.92 -17.30
CA GLU A 832 -55.93 2.07 -17.98
C GLU A 832 -54.58 2.46 -17.37
N GLU A 833 -54.39 2.20 -16.07
CA GLU A 833 -53.16 2.52 -15.36
C GLU A 833 -52.06 1.50 -15.65
N ILE A 834 -52.40 0.22 -15.76
CA ILE A 834 -51.44 -0.86 -16.07
C ILE A 834 -50.78 -0.68 -17.45
N GLN A 835 -51.48 -0.07 -18.43
CA GLN A 835 -50.96 0.27 -19.76
C GLN A 835 -49.76 1.23 -19.73
N ALA A 836 -49.51 1.89 -18.60
CA ALA A 836 -48.31 2.71 -18.46
C ALA A 836 -47.02 1.87 -18.45
N LEU A 837 -47.11 0.58 -18.14
CA LEU A 837 -45.98 -0.36 -18.14
C LEU A 837 -46.20 -1.58 -19.02
N ASP A 838 -47.45 -2.03 -19.24
CA ASP A 838 -47.78 -3.14 -20.15
C ASP A 838 -47.51 -2.75 -21.61
N ARG A 839 -46.40 -3.24 -22.16
CA ARG A 839 -45.96 -2.96 -23.53
C ARG A 839 -46.58 -3.88 -24.56
N THR A 840 -47.03 -5.06 -24.14
CA THR A 840 -47.64 -6.05 -25.04
C THR A 840 -49.11 -5.76 -25.29
N GLY A 841 -49.76 -5.02 -24.38
CA GLY A 841 -51.15 -4.64 -24.42
C GLY A 841 -52.11 -5.79 -24.07
N ASP A 842 -51.61 -6.84 -23.42
CA ASP A 842 -52.40 -8.01 -23.05
C ASP A 842 -53.09 -7.88 -21.67
N GLY A 843 -52.81 -6.79 -20.94
CA GLY A 843 -53.36 -6.49 -19.62
C GLY A 843 -52.62 -7.17 -18.47
N GLU A 844 -51.45 -7.77 -18.73
CA GLU A 844 -50.54 -8.34 -17.75
C GLU A 844 -49.18 -7.63 -17.81
N LEU A 845 -48.37 -7.75 -16.76
CA LEU A 845 -46.99 -7.25 -16.79
C LEU A 845 -46.02 -8.41 -16.91
N ASP A 846 -45.32 -8.49 -18.03
CA ASP A 846 -44.30 -9.49 -18.30
C ASP A 846 -42.99 -9.18 -17.56
N GLN A 847 -42.29 -10.23 -17.13
CA GLN A 847 -41.02 -10.09 -16.42
C GLN A 847 -39.89 -9.57 -17.31
N ASP A 848 -39.75 -10.14 -18.52
CA ASP A 848 -38.64 -9.89 -19.44
C ASP A 848 -38.73 -8.49 -20.06
N ASP A 849 -39.95 -8.03 -20.34
CA ASP A 849 -40.18 -6.75 -21.01
C ASP A 849 -40.62 -5.62 -20.07
N ASP A 850 -41.71 -5.81 -19.32
CA ASP A 850 -42.38 -4.72 -18.62
C ASP A 850 -41.71 -4.43 -17.28
N ILE A 851 -41.45 -5.46 -16.48
CA ILE A 851 -40.87 -5.31 -15.14
C ILE A 851 -39.40 -4.95 -15.23
N MET A 852 -38.64 -5.61 -16.11
CA MET A 852 -37.25 -5.23 -16.34
C MET A 852 -37.13 -3.78 -16.81
N CYS A 853 -38.02 -3.33 -17.70
CA CYS A 853 -38.10 -1.92 -18.06
C CYS A 853 -38.48 -1.03 -16.88
N ALA A 854 -39.46 -1.41 -16.07
CA ALA A 854 -39.89 -0.60 -14.93
C ALA A 854 -38.77 -0.44 -13.89
N VAL A 855 -37.95 -1.48 -13.67
CA VAL A 855 -36.74 -1.38 -12.83
C VAL A 855 -35.78 -0.33 -13.39
N LYS A 856 -35.59 -0.29 -14.70
CA LYS A 856 -34.72 0.68 -15.36
C LYS A 856 -35.28 2.10 -15.42
N SER A 857 -36.53 2.28 -15.87
CA SER A 857 -37.12 3.60 -16.11
C SER A 857 -37.69 4.23 -14.84
N VAL A 858 -38.28 3.44 -13.94
CA VAL A 858 -38.95 3.92 -12.73
C VAL A 858 -38.03 3.85 -11.51
N ALA A 859 -37.42 2.69 -11.25
CA ALA A 859 -36.50 2.56 -10.11
C ALA A 859 -35.10 3.14 -10.39
N ASN A 860 -34.74 3.28 -11.67
CA ASN A 860 -33.46 3.81 -12.16
C ASN A 860 -32.27 3.01 -11.61
N LEU A 861 -32.38 1.70 -11.85
CA LEU A 861 -31.37 0.67 -11.65
C LEU A 861 -31.17 -0.05 -12.99
N GLU A 862 -29.91 -0.20 -13.42
CA GLU A 862 -29.58 -1.00 -14.60
C GLU A 862 -29.69 -2.49 -14.29
N THR A 863 -30.08 -3.28 -15.29
CA THR A 863 -30.21 -4.74 -15.23
C THR A 863 -29.54 -5.36 -16.44
N PHE A 864 -28.94 -6.54 -16.27
CA PHE A 864 -28.31 -7.28 -17.36
C PHE A 864 -29.30 -8.29 -17.98
N GLU A 865 -29.32 -8.39 -19.32
CA GLU A 865 -30.21 -9.31 -20.04
C GLU A 865 -29.95 -10.77 -19.64
N GLY A 866 -31.00 -11.51 -19.30
CA GLY A 866 -30.89 -12.89 -18.82
C GLY A 866 -30.56 -13.05 -17.33
N GLU A 867 -30.33 -11.96 -16.58
CA GLU A 867 -30.18 -11.99 -15.12
C GLU A 867 -31.48 -11.53 -14.43
N TYR A 868 -32.17 -12.48 -13.79
CA TYR A 868 -33.52 -12.29 -13.27
C TYR A 868 -33.63 -12.18 -11.76
N THR A 869 -32.52 -12.29 -11.00
CA THR A 869 -32.58 -12.36 -9.52
C THR A 869 -33.41 -11.24 -8.89
N LEU A 870 -33.21 -9.99 -9.33
CA LEU A 870 -33.94 -8.85 -8.78
C LEU A 870 -35.39 -8.80 -9.29
N THR A 871 -35.62 -9.00 -10.60
CA THR A 871 -36.95 -8.93 -11.21
C THR A 871 -37.86 -10.05 -10.70
N ASP A 872 -37.33 -11.26 -10.50
CA ASP A 872 -38.01 -12.39 -9.85
C ASP A 872 -38.53 -12.02 -8.47
N LEU A 873 -37.68 -11.38 -7.66
CA LEU A 873 -38.04 -10.96 -6.32
C LEU A 873 -39.08 -9.84 -6.34
N VAL A 874 -38.96 -8.90 -7.28
CA VAL A 874 -39.97 -7.85 -7.51
C VAL A 874 -41.32 -8.47 -7.86
N MET A 875 -41.36 -9.45 -8.76
CA MET A 875 -42.56 -10.21 -9.12
C MET A 875 -43.18 -10.93 -7.92
N LYS A 876 -42.37 -11.66 -7.15
CA LYS A 876 -42.80 -12.37 -5.94
C LYS A 876 -43.40 -11.41 -4.91
N VAL A 877 -42.74 -10.28 -4.69
CA VAL A 877 -43.22 -9.22 -3.78
C VAL A 877 -44.53 -8.58 -4.28
N ALA A 878 -44.63 -8.36 -5.59
CA ALA A 878 -45.81 -7.82 -6.24
C ALA A 878 -47.05 -8.70 -6.02
N GLY A 879 -46.85 -10.01 -5.82
CA GLY A 879 -47.88 -10.99 -5.48
C GLY A 879 -48.01 -12.13 -6.49
N HIS A 880 -47.05 -12.27 -7.39
CA HIS A 880 -47.02 -13.31 -8.42
C HIS A 880 -47.04 -14.72 -7.81
N ARG A 881 -47.87 -15.61 -8.37
CA ARG A 881 -48.03 -17.01 -7.90
C ARG A 881 -47.76 -18.08 -8.98
N GLY A 882 -47.29 -17.70 -10.18
CA GLY A 882 -47.38 -18.55 -11.38
C GLY A 882 -46.34 -18.31 -12.48
N GLN A 883 -46.80 -18.08 -13.72
CA GLN A 883 -46.02 -18.16 -14.97
C GLN A 883 -45.54 -16.79 -15.48
N GLY A 884 -44.48 -16.20 -14.89
CA GLY A 884 -43.72 -15.09 -15.49
C GLY A 884 -44.44 -13.74 -15.67
N THR A 885 -45.78 -13.67 -15.55
CA THR A 885 -46.58 -12.46 -15.73
C THR A 885 -47.33 -12.06 -14.45
N LEU A 886 -47.53 -10.77 -14.25
CA LEU A 886 -48.29 -10.20 -13.14
C LEU A 886 -49.66 -9.74 -13.62
N THR A 887 -50.72 -10.43 -13.16
CA THR A 887 -52.09 -10.06 -13.50
C THR A 887 -52.58 -8.88 -12.66
N LEU A 888 -53.50 -8.08 -13.21
CA LEU A 888 -54.17 -6.98 -12.49
C LEU A 888 -54.82 -7.44 -11.16
N ARG A 889 -55.29 -8.69 -11.12
CA ARG A 889 -55.87 -9.31 -9.92
C ARG A 889 -54.84 -9.55 -8.83
N GLU A 890 -53.66 -10.07 -9.19
CA GLU A 890 -52.54 -10.31 -8.26
C GLU A 890 -51.98 -8.99 -7.73
N ILE A 891 -51.72 -8.04 -8.63
CA ILE A 891 -51.30 -6.66 -8.36
C ILE A 891 -52.19 -6.06 -7.25
N ASN A 892 -53.51 -6.13 -7.41
CA ASN A 892 -54.47 -5.56 -6.47
C ASN A 892 -54.79 -6.41 -5.22
N HIS A 893 -54.30 -7.65 -5.13
CA HIS A 893 -54.61 -8.54 -4.00
C HIS A 893 -53.90 -8.12 -2.69
N ARG A 894 -52.67 -7.59 -2.76
CA ARG A 894 -51.87 -7.15 -1.59
C ARG A 894 -52.18 -5.71 -1.10
N ARG A 895 -53.45 -5.27 -1.19
CA ARG A 895 -53.89 -3.87 -0.99
C ARG A 895 -53.75 -3.30 0.43
N ARG A 896 -53.91 -4.11 1.48
CA ARG A 896 -53.96 -3.61 2.87
C ARG A 896 -52.60 -3.21 3.44
N HIS A 897 -51.52 -3.85 2.98
CA HIS A 897 -50.16 -3.62 3.47
C HIS A 897 -49.54 -2.32 2.93
N ARG A 898 -49.79 -2.04 1.64
CA ARG A 898 -49.16 -0.92 0.90
C ARG A 898 -49.61 0.46 1.38
N ARG A 899 -50.86 0.62 1.84
CA ARG A 899 -51.37 1.90 2.37
C ARG A 899 -50.68 2.38 3.65
N LYS A 900 -50.17 1.45 4.48
CA LYS A 900 -49.42 1.77 5.71
C LYS A 900 -47.99 2.20 5.35
N GLN A 901 -47.33 1.43 4.48
CA GLN A 901 -45.97 1.71 3.99
C GLN A 901 -45.88 3.00 3.16
N LEU A 902 -46.84 3.31 2.28
CA LEU A 902 -46.89 4.56 1.52
C LEU A 902 -47.07 5.80 2.42
N LYS A 903 -47.79 5.65 3.55
CA LYS A 903 -47.90 6.71 4.57
C LYS A 903 -46.57 6.92 5.29
N GLU A 904 -45.88 5.86 5.69
CA GLU A 904 -44.59 5.93 6.38
C GLU A 904 -43.45 6.41 5.48
N ALA A 905 -43.42 5.98 4.20
CA ALA A 905 -42.47 6.46 3.19
C ALA A 905 -42.59 7.98 2.98
N ARG A 906 -43.82 8.50 2.84
CA ARG A 906 -44.08 9.95 2.77
C ARG A 906 -43.70 10.71 4.05
N THR A 907 -43.64 10.03 5.20
CA THR A 907 -43.30 10.64 6.49
C THR A 907 -41.79 10.58 6.79
N ARG A 908 -41.07 9.58 6.23
CA ARG A 908 -39.60 9.48 6.33
C ARG A 908 -38.89 10.32 5.25
N GLU A 909 -39.45 10.43 4.05
CA GLU A 909 -38.96 11.35 3.01
C GLU A 909 -39.11 12.83 3.38
N SER A 910 -39.97 13.17 4.35
CA SER A 910 -40.11 14.56 4.84
C SER A 910 -39.11 14.93 5.94
N GLN A 911 -38.30 13.99 6.45
CA GLN A 911 -37.27 14.22 7.47
C GLN A 911 -35.85 14.38 6.91
N PHE A 912 -35.64 14.23 5.59
CA PHE A 912 -34.40 14.55 4.88
C PHE A 912 -34.72 15.21 3.52
N PRO A 913 -33.90 16.15 3.01
CA PRO A 913 -34.33 17.09 1.97
C PRO A 913 -34.71 16.44 0.63
N ALA A 914 -35.65 17.09 -0.06
CA ALA A 914 -36.34 16.71 -1.28
C ALA A 914 -35.46 16.57 -2.53
N GLU A 915 -34.60 15.54 -2.57
CA GLU A 915 -33.78 15.21 -3.75
C GLU A 915 -34.14 13.83 -4.36
N LEU A 916 -35.35 13.33 -4.09
CA LEU A 916 -35.90 12.09 -4.68
C LEU A 916 -36.81 12.33 -5.88
N LEU A 917 -36.93 13.58 -6.36
CA LEU A 917 -37.51 13.86 -7.67
C LEU A 917 -36.46 13.63 -8.76
N PRO A 918 -36.86 13.15 -9.95
CA PRO A 918 -35.93 12.96 -11.05
C PRO A 918 -35.20 14.27 -11.33
N ASP A 919 -33.87 14.21 -11.44
CA ASP A 919 -33.06 15.30 -11.97
C ASP A 919 -33.72 15.77 -13.27
N GLY A 920 -34.13 17.04 -13.29
CA GLY A 920 -34.81 17.64 -14.43
C GLY A 920 -33.92 17.64 -15.66
N HIS A 921 -34.06 16.61 -16.49
CA HIS A 921 -33.68 16.60 -17.89
C HIS A 921 -34.77 15.89 -18.69
N VAL A 922 -35.91 16.56 -18.82
CA VAL A 922 -36.81 16.37 -19.96
C VAL A 922 -36.56 17.53 -20.91
N GLN A 923 -35.54 17.39 -21.76
CA GLN A 923 -35.46 18.08 -23.03
C GLN A 923 -34.57 17.28 -23.98
N ASP A 924 -35.14 16.97 -25.14
CA ASP A 924 -34.56 16.34 -26.33
C ASP A 924 -34.21 14.85 -26.28
N GLN A 925 -35.21 14.00 -26.52
CA GLN A 925 -35.09 12.87 -27.45
C GLN A 925 -36.42 12.64 -28.20
N GLN A 926 -36.68 13.46 -29.22
CA GLN A 926 -37.35 12.99 -30.43
C GLN A 926 -36.25 12.70 -31.47
N ASN A 927 -36.31 11.52 -32.08
CA ASN A 927 -35.37 10.91 -33.04
C ASN A 927 -34.13 10.25 -32.40
N VAL A 928 -34.16 8.93 -32.20
CA VAL A 928 -33.59 7.88 -33.08
C VAL A 928 -34.25 6.54 -32.71
#